data_AF-A0A812P4Y1-F1
#
_entry.id   AF-A0A812P4Y1-F1
#
_cell.length_a   1.000
_cell.length_b   1.000
_cell.length_c   1.000
_cell.angle_alpha   90.00
_cell.angle_beta   90.00
_cell.angle_gamma   90.00
#
_symmetry.space_group_name_H-M   'P 1'
#
loop_
_entity.id
_entity.type
_entity.pdbx_description
1 polymer ?
#
loop_
_entity_poly.entity_id
_entity_poly.type
_entity_poly.pdbx_seq_one_letter_code
_entity_poly.pdbx_strand_id
1 'polypeptide(L)'
;MIIALLCPPAGAESCAASTSGPMMLQARRSQLNKSKSTEAVMATMGLWTKDIAALRGGSCEYAAASQGGLQSPAATSKYLESRAVCIANPEIYGNGAACGSCWKAHREGQGSMVVQIIGSHGGSDLGCFFDAFRTISGADAGTFEVSLEPVQCEVADSGPVATILDGNNAWYTRAIFSNLPYAVVKASILVDGKVTEMQRVSGATWQANLAGEGSRASFRLGLEQAVEVSFGDCFSSWPVATGSSCAVSSSPTPSPIPAPTTTSQASVPPTSTTQRVTTPAPIETTLPSSACAAPGEDCRNAGCCEQAEHTCYEKDDFWAACRRSCEPGSLNPTDPEDFRTPWTCKVLEKNGASPQPQPQPQPQPQPQPQPAPSPNPGPSTSFRTSTAGSSKDRLFEFVDELTNQPVPGSKARAVQSSGGAAGGIVSESQGYGLLVSGTVLAAMGSDSDFNRVSELTHELFLGWRRMCELSAAGGSCQDDEGFQCGGGRYPCLPHWKFGEDLTRIDGRGAAPDGDVDALLGMLMAVLALEGTSREPDWLDEVGQWAYATCKQFYLSATVASPTGRHQIVKLGSCWGGWGSQGQNPSYHAPGVYRLCRDYMASHDDRYGSSSSEGDRFESKWETLIETSYKMLGATQCPSTGLVPNWAQVFEEGQRLRAQTGFSGSGTPGAEFGAEASRTIWRVVVDFLLYPSEAGPAAEFLHPVARHLEKKETAGRWASSLDVDGACLVETIHPGWQVNMFMAAPTFASLVCPSADLPGRRQQELLDSAGRLVARNRIRDYYSGSWVAISTMTLNGDLAQAAANAKIGQAARSRPSPVKLIS
;
A
#
# COMPACT_ATOMS: atom_id res chain seq x y z
N MET A 1 26.35 51.56 44.01
CA MET A 1 27.22 51.88 45.16
C MET A 1 27.93 50.59 45.59
N ILE A 2 29.18 50.39 45.11
CA ILE A 2 30.35 49.86 45.88
C ILE A 2 30.25 48.39 46.37
N ILE A 3 31.15 47.43 46.11
CA ILE A 3 32.52 47.36 45.55
C ILE A 3 32.80 45.90 45.12
N ALA A 4 33.72 45.72 44.16
CA ALA A 4 34.29 44.45 43.69
C ALA A 4 35.22 43.76 44.71
N LEU A 5 35.53 42.46 44.53
CA LEU A 5 36.91 41.90 44.44
C LEU A 5 36.94 40.35 44.46
N LEU A 6 37.59 39.82 43.41
CA LEU A 6 38.52 38.67 43.34
C LEU A 6 38.02 37.20 43.30
N CYS A 7 38.71 36.48 42.41
CA CYS A 7 38.72 35.05 42.07
C CYS A 7 40.22 34.63 42.09
N PRO A 8 40.63 33.33 41.98
CA PRO A 8 40.43 32.10 42.78
C PRO A 8 41.81 31.62 43.39
N PRO A 9 42.11 30.36 43.81
CA PRO A 9 42.11 29.12 42.98
C PRO A 9 41.75 27.75 43.64
N ALA A 10 41.42 26.78 42.77
CA ALA A 10 41.68 25.33 42.80
C ALA A 10 41.06 24.38 43.86
N GLY A 11 40.48 23.28 43.36
CA GLY A 11 40.29 22.02 44.11
C GLY A 11 39.07 21.22 43.66
N ALA A 12 39.27 20.24 42.79
CA ALA A 12 38.25 19.39 42.17
C ALA A 12 37.66 18.33 43.12
N GLU A 13 36.36 18.08 43.02
CA GLU A 13 35.79 16.72 43.01
C GLU A 13 34.39 16.74 42.39
N SER A 14 34.26 16.08 41.24
CA SER A 14 33.03 15.92 40.48
C SER A 14 32.18 14.79 41.05
N CYS A 15 30.92 15.05 41.39
CA CYS A 15 29.90 14.00 41.46
C CYS A 15 29.45 13.67 40.03
N ALA A 16 30.04 12.61 39.46
CA ALA A 16 29.56 12.00 38.23
C ALA A 16 28.29 11.19 38.51
N ALA A 17 27.15 11.63 37.97
CA ALA A 17 25.97 10.78 37.83
C ALA A 17 26.22 9.80 36.66
N SER A 18 26.18 8.51 36.96
CA SER A 18 26.60 7.43 36.07
C SER A 18 25.76 7.33 34.79
N THR A 19 26.37 7.69 33.67
CA THR A 19 25.98 7.31 32.32
C THR A 19 26.38 5.86 32.05
N SER A 20 25.43 4.93 32.09
CA SER A 20 25.63 3.54 31.59
C SER A 20 24.31 2.81 31.33
N GLY A 21 23.43 3.42 30.52
CA GLY A 21 22.16 2.82 30.08
C GLY A 21 22.18 2.06 28.74
N PRO A 22 22.94 2.45 27.69
CA PRO A 22 22.81 1.82 26.38
C PRO A 22 23.84 0.70 26.08
N MET A 23 24.96 0.60 26.82
CA MET A 23 25.96 -0.47 26.62
C MET A 23 25.66 -1.76 27.39
N MET A 24 24.71 -1.77 28.34
CA MET A 24 24.30 -2.99 29.06
C MET A 24 23.17 -3.78 28.38
N LEU A 25 22.44 -3.21 27.40
CA LEU A 25 21.32 -3.90 26.74
C LEU A 25 21.69 -4.61 25.43
N GLN A 26 22.69 -4.14 24.69
CA GLN A 26 23.36 -4.99 23.70
C GLN A 26 24.15 -6.13 24.37
N ALA A 27 24.56 -5.95 25.64
CA ALA A 27 25.13 -7.02 26.46
C ALA A 27 24.09 -8.08 26.87
N ARG A 28 22.82 -7.71 27.14
CA ARG A 28 21.75 -8.69 27.41
C ARG A 28 21.31 -9.49 26.17
N ARG A 29 21.24 -8.86 24.99
CA ARG A 29 20.97 -9.58 23.72
C ARG A 29 22.14 -10.45 23.27
N SER A 30 23.38 -10.04 23.56
CA SER A 30 24.55 -10.90 23.36
C SER A 30 24.70 -11.98 24.45
N GLN A 31 24.17 -11.82 25.66
CA GLN A 31 24.09 -12.90 26.64
C GLN A 31 23.03 -13.96 26.29
N LEU A 32 21.88 -13.55 25.73
CA LEU A 32 20.86 -14.48 25.23
C LEU A 32 21.28 -15.21 23.95
N ASN A 33 22.12 -14.62 23.09
CA ASN A 33 22.60 -15.26 21.85
C ASN A 33 24.05 -15.80 21.89
N LYS A 34 24.85 -15.53 22.94
CA LYS A 34 26.23 -16.10 23.08
C LYS A 34 26.42 -17.01 24.29
N SER A 35 25.39 -17.29 25.08
CA SER A 35 25.53 -18.22 26.19
C SER A 35 24.51 -19.34 26.09
N LYS A 36 24.99 -20.57 26.27
CA LYS A 36 24.18 -21.73 26.65
C LYS A 36 23.56 -21.50 28.06
N SER A 37 22.75 -20.46 28.26
CA SER A 37 22.09 -20.21 29.55
C SER A 37 20.63 -20.61 29.50
N THR A 38 20.35 -21.74 30.14
CA THR A 38 19.05 -22.28 30.55
C THR A 38 18.40 -21.47 31.69
N GLU A 39 18.47 -20.14 31.67
CA GLU A 39 17.99 -19.32 32.80
C GLU A 39 16.62 -18.71 32.51
N ALA A 40 15.65 -18.98 33.39
CA ALA A 40 14.28 -18.51 33.26
C ALA A 40 14.18 -16.99 33.44
N VAL A 41 13.39 -16.32 32.59
CA VAL A 41 13.19 -14.86 32.60
C VAL A 41 11.83 -14.54 33.21
N MET A 42 11.77 -13.57 34.13
CA MET A 42 10.49 -13.10 34.68
C MET A 42 9.75 -12.22 33.66
N ALA A 43 8.44 -12.42 33.52
CA ALA A 43 7.57 -11.72 32.59
C ALA A 43 6.13 -11.60 33.14
N THR A 44 5.34 -10.73 32.56
CA THR A 44 3.91 -10.55 32.84
C THR A 44 3.04 -11.34 31.85
N MET A 45 2.03 -12.04 32.35
CA MET A 45 1.10 -12.82 31.54
C MET A 45 -0.34 -12.42 31.83
N GLY A 46 -1.09 -12.10 30.78
CA GLY A 46 -2.51 -11.75 30.82
C GLY A 46 -3.37 -12.66 29.95
N LEU A 47 -4.69 -12.56 30.11
CA LEU A 47 -5.66 -13.22 29.23
C LEU A 47 -5.72 -12.46 27.89
N TRP A 48 -5.47 -13.15 26.78
CA TRP A 48 -5.68 -12.59 25.46
C TRP A 48 -7.13 -12.72 24.99
N THR A 49 -7.64 -13.95 24.87
CA THR A 49 -8.97 -14.21 24.33
C THR A 49 -9.48 -15.59 24.72
N LYS A 50 -10.81 -15.75 24.68
CA LYS A 50 -11.50 -17.05 24.74
C LYS A 50 -12.07 -17.48 23.38
N ASP A 51 -12.04 -16.58 22.40
CA ASP A 51 -12.63 -16.80 21.09
C ASP A 51 -11.62 -17.50 20.16
N ILE A 52 -11.96 -18.71 19.73
CA ILE A 52 -11.14 -19.50 18.82
C ILE A 52 -10.98 -18.84 17.44
N ALA A 53 -11.91 -17.95 17.04
CA ALA A 53 -11.80 -17.21 15.79
C ALA A 53 -10.59 -16.26 15.78
N ALA A 54 -10.14 -15.80 16.96
CA ALA A 54 -8.97 -14.93 17.09
C ALA A 54 -7.66 -15.59 16.61
N LEU A 55 -7.58 -16.93 16.61
CA LEU A 55 -6.43 -17.65 16.06
C LEU A 55 -6.24 -17.39 14.55
N ARG A 56 -7.31 -17.00 13.85
CA ARG A 56 -7.28 -16.70 12.41
C ARG A 56 -6.68 -15.34 12.06
N GLY A 57 -6.50 -14.47 13.06
CA GLY A 57 -5.92 -13.13 12.95
C GLY A 57 -4.57 -12.98 13.62
N GLY A 58 -3.93 -14.08 14.05
CA GLY A 58 -2.61 -14.03 14.66
C GLY A 58 -1.55 -13.49 13.71
N SER A 59 -0.72 -12.56 14.17
CA SER A 59 0.27 -11.88 13.32
C SER A 59 1.42 -12.79 12.83
N CYS A 60 1.55 -14.03 13.33
CA CYS A 60 2.44 -15.03 12.76
C CYS A 60 1.85 -15.78 11.54
N GLU A 61 0.58 -15.58 11.21
CA GLU A 61 -0.08 -16.08 10.00
C GLU A 61 -0.25 -17.61 9.84
N TYR A 62 0.17 -18.43 10.84
CA TYR A 62 0.05 -19.90 10.76
C TYR A 62 -1.37 -20.42 10.44
N ALA A 63 -2.38 -19.76 10.98
CA ALA A 63 -3.79 -20.09 10.77
C ALA A 63 -4.57 -18.95 10.10
N ALA A 64 -3.91 -18.14 9.24
CA ALA A 64 -4.55 -16.99 8.60
C ALA A 64 -5.86 -17.37 7.88
N ALA A 65 -6.90 -16.54 8.02
CA ALA A 65 -8.20 -16.78 7.40
C ALA A 65 -8.11 -16.95 5.86
N SER A 66 -7.22 -16.19 5.22
CA SER A 66 -6.94 -16.25 3.78
C SER A 66 -6.35 -17.58 3.32
N GLN A 67 -5.83 -18.40 4.24
CA GLN A 67 -5.21 -19.70 3.97
C GLN A 67 -6.09 -20.87 4.44
N GLY A 68 -7.36 -20.63 4.78
CA GLY A 68 -8.26 -21.67 5.29
C GLY A 68 -8.33 -21.73 6.83
N GLY A 69 -7.74 -20.77 7.54
CA GLY A 69 -7.87 -20.69 8.99
C GLY A 69 -7.14 -21.84 9.69
N LEU A 70 -7.82 -22.49 10.62
CA LEU A 70 -7.32 -23.72 11.27
C LEU A 70 -7.21 -24.92 10.32
N GLN A 71 -7.77 -24.84 9.11
CA GLN A 71 -7.58 -25.84 8.04
C GLN A 71 -6.41 -25.50 7.11
N SER A 72 -5.67 -24.43 7.43
CA SER A 72 -4.47 -24.04 6.68
C SER A 72 -3.43 -25.16 6.70
N PRO A 73 -2.75 -25.45 5.57
CA PRO A 73 -1.61 -26.36 5.57
C PRO A 73 -0.45 -25.91 6.46
N ALA A 74 -0.42 -24.64 6.89
CA ALA A 74 0.54 -24.10 7.84
C ALA A 74 0.09 -24.20 9.31
N ALA A 75 -1.18 -24.55 9.58
CA ALA A 75 -1.74 -24.69 10.92
C ALA A 75 -1.44 -26.07 11.55
N THR A 76 -0.18 -26.52 11.44
CA THR A 76 0.25 -27.88 11.79
C THR A 76 0.68 -28.04 13.26
N SER A 77 0.76 -26.94 13.99
CA SER A 77 1.21 -26.94 15.37
C SER A 77 0.13 -27.53 16.29
N LYS A 78 0.49 -28.54 17.07
CA LYS A 78 -0.43 -29.08 18.09
C LYS A 78 -0.81 -28.10 19.18
N TYR A 79 -0.01 -27.05 19.37
CA TYR A 79 -0.33 -25.97 20.31
C TYR A 79 -1.56 -25.17 19.85
N LEU A 80 -1.79 -25.04 18.53
CA LEU A 80 -3.00 -24.43 17.98
C LEU A 80 -4.24 -25.27 18.29
N GLU A 81 -4.13 -26.60 18.19
CA GLU A 81 -5.22 -27.54 18.49
C GLU A 81 -5.52 -27.58 20.00
N SER A 82 -4.49 -27.72 20.83
CA SER A 82 -4.62 -27.75 22.28
C SER A 82 -4.85 -26.36 22.90
N ARG A 83 -4.87 -25.32 22.07
CA ARG A 83 -4.98 -23.90 22.46
C ARG A 83 -3.94 -23.46 23.50
N ALA A 84 -2.79 -24.13 23.49
CA ALA A 84 -1.62 -23.80 24.30
C ALA A 84 -0.77 -22.75 23.57
N VAL A 85 -1.39 -21.60 23.26
CA VAL A 85 -0.78 -20.52 22.48
C VAL A 85 -0.87 -19.19 23.20
N CYS A 86 0.14 -18.36 22.96
CA CYS A 86 0.16 -16.98 23.40
C CYS A 86 0.57 -16.06 22.25
N ILE A 87 0.22 -14.81 22.41
CA ILE A 87 0.79 -13.70 21.67
C ILE A 87 1.74 -12.93 22.59
N ALA A 88 2.76 -12.32 22.02
CA ALA A 88 3.82 -11.68 22.78
C ALA A 88 3.77 -10.16 22.60
N ASN A 89 4.36 -9.41 23.53
CA ASN A 89 4.60 -7.99 23.29
C ASN A 89 5.62 -7.80 22.13
N PRO A 90 5.77 -6.59 21.57
CA PRO A 90 6.68 -6.37 20.45
C PRO A 90 8.15 -6.70 20.73
N GLU A 91 8.59 -6.59 21.99
CA GLU A 91 9.97 -6.88 22.41
C GLU A 91 10.30 -8.37 22.32
N ILE A 92 9.41 -9.22 22.83
CA ILE A 92 9.51 -10.69 22.75
C ILE A 92 9.19 -11.15 21.33
N TYR A 93 8.16 -10.57 20.69
CA TYR A 93 7.75 -10.92 19.33
C TYR A 93 8.85 -10.68 18.29
N GLY A 94 9.63 -9.60 18.45
CA GLY A 94 10.83 -9.34 17.66
C GLY A 94 10.57 -9.26 16.15
N ASN A 95 9.48 -8.60 15.74
CA ASN A 95 9.03 -8.52 14.34
C ASN A 95 8.86 -9.90 13.67
N GLY A 96 8.37 -10.88 14.43
CA GLY A 96 8.13 -12.24 13.94
C GLY A 96 9.33 -13.18 14.11
N ALA A 97 10.45 -12.72 14.67
CA ALA A 97 11.57 -13.57 15.02
C ALA A 97 11.16 -14.69 16.00
N ALA A 98 10.28 -14.39 16.96
CA ALA A 98 9.79 -15.37 17.94
C ALA A 98 8.63 -16.24 17.41
N CYS A 99 8.13 -15.99 16.20
CA CYS A 99 6.99 -16.75 15.67
C CYS A 99 7.29 -18.24 15.60
N GLY A 100 6.44 -19.04 16.25
CA GLY A 100 6.58 -20.49 16.32
C GLY A 100 7.52 -21.00 17.41
N SER A 101 8.19 -20.13 18.19
CA SER A 101 8.99 -20.54 19.36
C SER A 101 8.10 -21.01 20.51
N CYS A 102 8.62 -21.93 21.35
CA CYS A 102 7.92 -22.49 22.50
C CYS A 102 8.61 -22.14 23.82
N TRP A 103 7.80 -21.78 24.80
CA TRP A 103 8.25 -21.26 26.07
C TRP A 103 7.47 -21.97 27.17
N LYS A 104 8.17 -22.48 28.18
CA LYS A 104 7.54 -23.00 29.39
C LYS A 104 7.26 -21.82 30.31
N ALA A 105 5.99 -21.47 30.43
CA ALA A 105 5.51 -20.51 31.39
C ALA A 105 5.19 -21.21 32.70
N HIS A 106 5.64 -20.63 33.82
CA HIS A 106 5.39 -21.15 35.15
C HIS A 106 5.06 -20.02 36.13
N ARG A 107 4.04 -20.23 36.94
CA ARG A 107 3.71 -19.38 38.07
C ARG A 107 3.90 -20.16 39.36
N GLU A 108 4.78 -19.67 40.22
CA GLU A 108 5.13 -20.32 41.48
C GLU A 108 3.87 -20.60 42.32
N GLY A 109 3.73 -21.83 42.80
CA GLY A 109 2.60 -22.27 43.62
C GLY A 109 1.25 -22.37 42.89
N GLN A 110 1.20 -22.28 41.57
CA GLN A 110 -0.04 -22.34 40.78
C GLN A 110 0.02 -23.38 39.65
N GLY A 111 0.64 -23.05 38.51
CA GLY A 111 0.60 -23.87 37.31
C GLY A 111 1.76 -23.65 36.36
N SER A 112 1.91 -24.54 35.39
CA SER A 112 2.90 -24.43 34.32
C SER A 112 2.38 -25.05 33.03
N MET A 113 2.72 -24.45 31.90
CA MET A 113 2.39 -24.97 30.57
C MET A 113 3.42 -24.51 29.54
N VAL A 114 3.70 -25.36 28.55
CA VAL A 114 4.45 -24.94 27.35
C VAL A 114 3.49 -24.28 26.39
N VAL A 115 3.83 -23.07 25.95
CA VAL A 115 3.02 -22.27 25.04
C VAL A 115 3.81 -21.91 23.79
N GLN A 116 3.14 -21.86 22.65
CA GLN A 116 3.74 -21.39 21.39
C GLN A 116 3.36 -19.95 21.10
N ILE A 117 4.32 -19.14 20.63
CA ILE A 117 4.09 -17.77 20.19
C ILE A 117 3.49 -17.75 18.77
N ILE A 118 2.28 -17.20 18.64
CA ILE A 118 1.53 -17.16 17.37
C ILE A 118 1.15 -15.73 16.91
N GLY A 119 1.59 -14.71 17.64
CA GLY A 119 1.31 -13.33 17.25
C GLY A 119 1.84 -12.30 18.24
N SER A 120 1.42 -11.06 18.04
CA SER A 120 1.84 -9.88 18.80
C SER A 120 0.65 -9.12 19.40
N HIS A 121 0.83 -8.44 20.54
CA HIS A 121 -0.09 -7.41 21.06
C HIS A 121 0.60 -6.32 21.88
N GLY A 122 -0.12 -5.23 22.17
CA GLY A 122 0.36 -4.11 22.99
C GLY A 122 -0.02 -4.16 24.48
N GLY A 123 0.07 -5.33 25.15
CA GLY A 123 -0.33 -5.49 26.56
C GLY A 123 0.78 -6.05 27.45
N SER A 124 0.44 -7.03 28.30
CA SER A 124 1.43 -7.84 29.06
C SER A 124 2.50 -8.46 28.15
N ASP A 125 3.60 -8.93 28.74
CA ASP A 125 4.68 -9.57 27.96
C ASP A 125 4.17 -10.79 27.18
N LEU A 126 3.23 -11.53 27.76
CA LEU A 126 2.45 -12.57 27.08
C LEU A 126 0.94 -12.37 27.28
N GLY A 127 0.18 -12.43 26.19
CA GLY A 127 -1.26 -12.58 26.17
C GLY A 127 -1.60 -14.01 25.78
N CYS A 128 -2.08 -14.83 26.71
CA CYS A 128 -2.32 -16.24 26.46
C CYS A 128 -3.79 -16.54 26.17
N PHE A 129 -4.04 -17.52 25.29
CA PHE A 129 -5.39 -18.04 25.08
C PHE A 129 -5.94 -18.58 26.41
N PHE A 130 -7.26 -18.49 26.61
CA PHE A 130 -7.90 -18.78 27.89
C PHE A 130 -7.48 -20.09 28.55
N ASP A 131 -7.38 -21.17 27.77
CA ASP A 131 -7.03 -22.49 28.28
C ASP A 131 -5.59 -22.51 28.84
N ALA A 132 -4.64 -21.88 28.14
CA ALA A 132 -3.27 -21.70 28.62
C ALA A 132 -3.19 -20.77 29.82
N PHE A 133 -3.85 -19.60 29.71
CA PHE A 133 -3.88 -18.59 30.76
C PHE A 133 -4.41 -19.16 32.08
N ARG A 134 -5.55 -19.86 32.05
CA ARG A 134 -6.18 -20.44 33.24
C ARG A 134 -5.32 -21.54 33.85
N THR A 135 -4.69 -22.37 33.02
CA THR A 135 -3.81 -23.45 33.49
C THR A 135 -2.56 -22.92 34.21
N ILE A 136 -1.98 -21.83 33.71
CA ILE A 136 -0.78 -21.22 34.32
C ILE A 136 -1.15 -20.35 35.53
N SER A 137 -2.20 -19.54 35.42
CA SER A 137 -2.54 -18.52 36.43
C SER A 137 -3.41 -19.02 37.58
N GLY A 138 -4.26 -20.04 37.33
CA GLY A 138 -5.33 -20.47 38.24
C GLY A 138 -6.56 -19.53 38.25
N ALA A 139 -6.60 -18.52 37.37
CA ALA A 139 -7.63 -17.47 37.36
C ALA A 139 -8.36 -17.38 36.00
N ASP A 140 -9.54 -16.73 36.01
CA ASP A 140 -10.35 -16.52 34.80
C ASP A 140 -10.13 -15.15 34.13
N ALA A 141 -9.39 -14.25 34.79
CA ALA A 141 -8.96 -12.93 34.30
C ALA A 141 -7.79 -12.38 35.14
N GLY A 142 -7.16 -11.29 34.69
CA GLY A 142 -6.08 -10.58 35.39
C GLY A 142 -4.73 -10.69 34.67
N THR A 143 -3.71 -10.08 35.28
CA THR A 143 -2.31 -10.11 34.83
C THR A 143 -1.44 -10.60 35.98
N PHE A 144 -0.54 -11.54 35.71
CA PHE A 144 0.28 -12.21 36.72
C PHE A 144 1.74 -12.27 36.29
N GLU A 145 2.65 -12.22 37.27
CA GLU A 145 4.05 -12.55 37.01
C GLU A 145 4.23 -14.05 36.81
N VAL A 146 5.02 -14.41 35.81
CA VAL A 146 5.39 -15.77 35.44
C VAL A 146 6.87 -15.83 35.11
N SER A 147 7.51 -16.97 35.35
CA SER A 147 8.82 -17.28 34.81
C SER A 147 8.68 -17.94 33.44
N LEU A 148 9.53 -17.53 32.51
CA LEU A 148 9.56 -18.00 31.13
C LEU A 148 10.89 -18.67 30.81
N GLU A 149 10.82 -19.93 30.41
CA GLU A 149 11.99 -20.72 30.00
C GLU A 149 11.83 -21.10 28.51
N PRO A 150 12.75 -20.72 27.62
CA PRO A 150 12.73 -21.20 26.24
C PRO A 150 12.89 -22.73 26.20
N VAL A 151 11.98 -23.42 25.52
CA VAL A 151 12.00 -24.89 25.39
C VAL A 151 11.83 -25.31 23.95
N GLN A 152 12.23 -26.55 23.65
CA GLN A 152 11.96 -27.15 22.36
C GLN A 152 10.45 -27.31 22.15
N CYS A 153 9.92 -26.87 21.02
CA CYS A 153 8.56 -27.17 20.64
C CYS A 153 8.40 -28.66 20.39
N GLU A 154 7.32 -29.21 20.93
CA GLU A 154 6.93 -30.55 20.55
C GLU A 154 6.28 -30.51 19.14
N VAL A 155 6.79 -31.35 18.23
CA VAL A 155 6.38 -31.39 16.82
C VAL A 155 5.56 -32.65 16.51
N ALA A 156 4.71 -32.57 15.48
CA ALA A 156 3.97 -33.72 14.95
C ALA A 156 4.87 -34.64 14.11
N ASP A 157 4.53 -35.93 14.06
CA ASP A 157 5.28 -36.97 13.35
C ASP A 157 5.36 -36.75 11.82
N SER A 158 4.52 -35.86 11.28
CA SER A 158 4.52 -35.47 9.86
C SER A 158 5.79 -34.74 9.42
N GLY A 159 6.63 -34.30 10.36
CA GLY A 159 7.85 -33.54 10.10
C GLY A 159 7.60 -32.09 9.66
N PRO A 160 8.68 -31.31 9.42
CA PRO A 160 8.60 -29.91 9.00
C PRO A 160 7.73 -29.72 7.76
N VAL A 161 6.92 -28.67 7.75
CA VAL A 161 6.01 -28.33 6.65
C VAL A 161 6.37 -26.98 6.06
N ALA A 162 6.44 -26.91 4.73
CA ALA A 162 6.55 -25.66 3.98
C ALA A 162 5.25 -25.45 3.20
N THR A 163 4.64 -24.28 3.32
CA THR A 163 3.40 -23.92 2.61
C THR A 163 3.62 -22.67 1.77
N ILE A 164 3.25 -22.74 0.49
CA ILE A 164 3.30 -21.62 -0.44
C ILE A 164 2.09 -20.73 -0.20
N LEU A 165 2.34 -19.50 0.25
CA LEU A 165 1.31 -18.49 0.48
C LEU A 165 1.01 -17.71 -0.80
N ASP A 166 2.05 -17.40 -1.57
CA ASP A 166 1.94 -16.73 -2.86
C ASP A 166 2.72 -17.55 -3.90
N GLY A 167 1.97 -18.27 -4.73
CA GLY A 167 2.46 -19.19 -5.75
C GLY A 167 2.02 -18.79 -7.15
N ASN A 168 2.09 -19.73 -8.11
CA ASN A 168 1.79 -19.53 -9.53
C ASN A 168 2.59 -18.38 -10.19
N ASN A 169 3.72 -17.99 -9.60
CA ASN A 169 4.58 -16.93 -10.07
C ASN A 169 6.02 -17.43 -10.15
N ALA A 170 6.59 -17.49 -11.35
CA ALA A 170 7.94 -18.01 -11.57
C ALA A 170 9.04 -17.09 -11.00
N TRP A 171 8.73 -15.82 -10.75
CA TRP A 171 9.68 -14.77 -10.38
C TRP A 171 9.57 -14.33 -8.93
N TYR A 172 8.57 -14.82 -8.21
CA TYR A 172 8.32 -14.44 -6.82
C TYR A 172 7.62 -15.56 -6.07
N THR A 173 7.93 -15.69 -4.79
CA THR A 173 7.11 -16.50 -3.90
C THR A 173 7.10 -15.97 -2.49
N ARG A 174 6.01 -16.26 -1.78
CA ARG A 174 5.93 -16.17 -0.33
C ARG A 174 5.62 -17.55 0.24
N ALA A 175 6.31 -17.92 1.31
CA ALA A 175 6.12 -19.18 2.01
C ALA A 175 6.11 -19.00 3.52
N ILE A 176 5.53 -19.97 4.21
CA ILE A 176 5.53 -20.10 5.67
C ILE A 176 5.98 -21.50 6.05
N PHE A 177 6.68 -21.62 7.17
CA PHE A 177 7.26 -22.88 7.64
C PHE A 177 6.72 -23.23 9.02
N SER A 178 6.17 -24.44 9.17
CA SER A 178 5.50 -24.88 10.39
C SER A 178 5.92 -26.29 10.80
N ASN A 179 5.44 -26.75 11.96
CA ASN A 179 5.86 -28.00 12.59
C ASN A 179 7.38 -28.10 12.86
N LEU A 180 7.96 -27.04 13.42
CA LEU A 180 9.39 -26.93 13.70
C LEU A 180 9.66 -26.93 15.21
N PRO A 181 10.80 -27.51 15.67
CA PRO A 181 11.17 -27.55 17.08
C PRO A 181 11.60 -26.20 17.64
N TYR A 182 11.95 -25.24 16.78
CA TYR A 182 12.46 -23.90 17.11
C TYR A 182 12.01 -22.89 16.03
N ALA A 183 12.07 -21.59 16.35
CA ALA A 183 11.71 -20.54 15.38
C ALA A 183 12.73 -20.47 14.23
N VAL A 184 12.25 -20.12 13.04
CA VAL A 184 13.09 -19.94 11.85
C VAL A 184 13.84 -18.62 11.98
N VAL A 185 15.17 -18.63 11.87
CA VAL A 185 16.01 -17.41 11.85
C VAL A 185 16.56 -17.10 10.47
N LYS A 186 16.65 -18.10 9.58
CA LYS A 186 17.08 -17.96 8.19
C LYS A 186 16.27 -18.90 7.30
N ALA A 187 15.89 -18.45 6.11
CA ALA A 187 15.27 -19.31 5.10
C ALA A 187 15.92 -19.09 3.73
N SER A 188 15.94 -20.13 2.92
CA SER A 188 16.40 -20.10 1.53
C SER A 188 15.54 -21.03 0.70
N ILE A 189 15.20 -20.60 -0.51
CA ILE A 189 14.53 -21.43 -1.52
C ILE A 189 15.56 -21.89 -2.54
N LEU A 190 15.39 -23.11 -3.03
CA LEU A 190 16.23 -23.72 -4.03
C LEU A 190 15.38 -24.10 -5.23
N VAL A 191 15.62 -23.46 -6.37
CA VAL A 191 14.98 -23.81 -7.66
C VAL A 191 16.05 -24.42 -8.56
N ASP A 192 15.87 -25.68 -8.96
CA ASP A 192 16.88 -26.46 -9.72
C ASP A 192 18.30 -26.39 -9.14
N GLY A 193 18.40 -26.37 -7.80
CA GLY A 193 19.67 -26.29 -7.07
C GLY A 193 20.24 -24.87 -6.91
N LYS A 194 19.67 -23.86 -7.58
CA LYS A 194 20.03 -22.45 -7.37
C LYS A 194 19.43 -21.96 -6.06
N VAL A 195 20.30 -21.60 -5.12
CA VAL A 195 19.92 -21.09 -3.80
C VAL A 195 19.64 -19.60 -3.86
N THR A 196 18.46 -19.19 -3.39
CA THR A 196 18.09 -17.79 -3.17
C THR A 196 17.73 -17.60 -1.70
N GLU A 197 18.38 -16.65 -1.04
CA GLU A 197 18.03 -16.28 0.34
C GLU A 197 16.66 -15.61 0.37
N MET A 198 15.83 -16.04 1.32
CA MET A 198 14.51 -15.45 1.53
C MET A 198 14.59 -14.34 2.58
N GLN A 199 13.74 -13.33 2.43
CA GLN A 199 13.58 -12.23 3.38
C GLN A 199 12.30 -12.41 4.17
N ARG A 200 12.35 -12.19 5.49
CA ARG A 200 11.15 -12.18 6.33
C ARG A 200 10.34 -10.93 6.03
N VAL A 201 9.03 -11.09 5.81
CA VAL A 201 8.10 -9.99 5.50
C VAL A 201 7.41 -9.51 6.77
N SER A 202 6.57 -10.38 7.34
CA SER A 202 5.79 -10.16 8.55
C SER A 202 5.59 -11.50 9.26
N GLY A 203 5.71 -11.50 10.59
CA GLY A 203 5.46 -12.72 11.36
C GLY A 203 6.35 -13.90 10.95
N ALA A 204 5.72 -15.04 10.64
CA ALA A 204 6.41 -16.26 10.21
C ALA A 204 6.61 -16.37 8.69
N THR A 205 6.26 -15.33 7.93
CA THR A 205 6.26 -15.38 6.45
C THR A 205 7.58 -14.91 5.84
N TRP A 206 7.98 -15.57 4.77
CA TRP A 206 9.23 -15.36 4.05
C TRP A 206 8.98 -15.22 2.56
N GLN A 207 9.68 -14.31 1.90
CA GLN A 207 9.58 -14.10 0.46
C GLN A 207 10.91 -14.19 -0.26
N ALA A 208 10.89 -14.50 -1.55
CA ALA A 208 12.06 -14.41 -2.43
C ALA A 208 11.67 -14.00 -3.84
N ASN A 209 12.54 -13.19 -4.44
CA ASN A 209 12.54 -12.93 -5.89
C ASN A 209 13.38 -13.99 -6.58
N LEU A 210 12.83 -14.58 -7.64
CA LEU A 210 13.38 -15.73 -8.35
C LEU A 210 13.67 -15.38 -9.80
N ALA A 211 14.30 -16.30 -10.53
CA ALA A 211 14.87 -16.04 -11.84
C ALA A 211 14.13 -16.76 -12.99
N GLY A 212 12.87 -17.15 -12.78
CA GLY A 212 12.04 -17.80 -13.78
C GLY A 212 11.61 -19.21 -13.38
N GLU A 213 11.08 -19.96 -14.35
CA GLU A 213 10.55 -21.31 -14.15
C GLU A 213 11.67 -22.32 -13.81
N GLY A 214 11.28 -23.44 -13.21
CA GLY A 214 12.21 -24.51 -12.86
C GLY A 214 11.53 -25.87 -12.76
N SER A 215 12.34 -26.92 -12.80
CA SER A 215 11.85 -28.31 -12.73
C SER A 215 11.59 -28.79 -11.31
N ARG A 216 12.14 -28.12 -10.29
CA ARG A 216 11.91 -28.45 -8.88
C ARG A 216 12.12 -27.25 -7.96
N ALA A 217 11.44 -27.27 -6.83
CA ALA A 217 11.65 -26.30 -5.75
C ALA A 217 11.78 -27.01 -4.39
N SER A 218 12.67 -26.50 -3.54
CA SER A 218 12.89 -26.96 -2.16
C SER A 218 13.32 -25.82 -1.25
N PHE A 219 13.47 -26.08 0.05
CA PHE A 219 13.83 -25.06 1.04
C PHE A 219 14.95 -25.53 1.97
N ARG A 220 15.71 -24.58 2.49
CA ARG A 220 16.63 -24.77 3.61
C ARG A 220 16.36 -23.70 4.66
N LEU A 221 16.27 -24.13 5.91
CA LEU A 221 16.03 -23.28 7.07
C LEU A 221 17.19 -23.38 8.04
N GLY A 222 17.60 -22.23 8.58
CA GLY A 222 18.31 -22.15 9.84
C GLY A 222 17.31 -21.80 10.92
N LEU A 223 17.25 -22.62 11.97
CA LEU A 223 16.44 -22.37 13.16
C LEU A 223 17.30 -21.79 14.28
N GLU A 224 16.65 -21.34 15.35
CA GLU A 224 17.35 -21.05 16.61
C GLU A 224 18.15 -22.29 17.09
N GLN A 225 19.12 -22.06 17.99
CA GLN A 225 20.08 -23.08 18.43
C GLN A 225 20.97 -23.65 17.30
N ALA A 226 21.08 -22.94 16.17
CA ALA A 226 21.87 -23.32 15.00
C ALA A 226 21.48 -24.70 14.42
N VAL A 227 20.21 -25.07 14.53
CA VAL A 227 19.66 -26.29 13.91
C VAL A 227 19.33 -25.98 12.44
N GLU A 228 19.82 -26.79 11.52
CA GLU A 228 19.46 -26.68 10.10
C GLU A 228 18.40 -27.71 9.72
N VAL A 229 17.40 -27.27 8.95
CA VAL A 229 16.36 -28.13 8.36
C VAL A 229 16.43 -27.98 6.85
N SER A 230 16.66 -29.08 6.15
CA SER A 230 16.58 -29.11 4.69
C SER A 230 15.33 -29.87 4.27
N PHE A 231 14.53 -29.24 3.43
CA PHE A 231 13.47 -29.91 2.70
C PHE A 231 14.13 -30.59 1.50
N GLY A 232 13.81 -31.88 1.27
CA GLY A 232 14.23 -32.62 0.08
C GLY A 232 13.60 -32.05 -1.19
N ASP A 233 13.39 -32.88 -2.23
CA ASP A 233 12.61 -32.48 -3.41
C ASP A 233 11.13 -32.21 -3.01
N CYS A 234 10.87 -31.01 -2.49
CA CYS A 234 9.62 -30.59 -1.87
C CYS A 234 8.51 -30.40 -2.90
N PHE A 235 8.84 -29.81 -4.04
CA PHE A 235 7.93 -29.65 -5.18
C PHE A 235 8.63 -30.08 -6.47
N SER A 236 7.91 -30.84 -7.30
CA SER A 236 8.39 -31.37 -8.58
C SER A 236 8.22 -30.41 -9.76
N SER A 237 7.96 -29.13 -9.47
CA SER A 237 7.87 -28.05 -10.46
C SER A 237 8.04 -26.69 -9.78
N TRP A 238 8.45 -25.69 -10.56
CA TRP A 238 8.43 -24.29 -10.19
C TRP A 238 7.91 -23.46 -11.38
N PRO A 239 6.93 -22.55 -11.21
CA PRO A 239 6.29 -22.15 -9.96
C PRO A 239 5.38 -23.21 -9.36
N VAL A 240 5.12 -23.07 -8.06
CA VAL A 240 4.22 -23.94 -7.28
C VAL A 240 2.93 -23.19 -7.02
N ALA A 241 1.79 -23.87 -7.07
CA ALA A 241 0.49 -23.22 -6.84
C ALA A 241 0.33 -22.69 -5.42
N THR A 242 -0.35 -21.54 -5.27
CA THR A 242 -0.76 -21.02 -3.96
C THR A 242 -1.53 -22.07 -3.17
N GLY A 243 -1.23 -22.19 -1.88
CA GLY A 243 -1.82 -23.18 -0.98
C GLY A 243 -1.18 -24.57 -1.05
N SER A 244 -0.24 -24.81 -1.98
CA SER A 244 0.50 -26.07 -1.99
C SER A 244 1.42 -26.16 -0.78
N SER A 245 1.53 -27.36 -0.20
CA SER A 245 2.46 -27.63 0.88
C SER A 245 3.23 -28.92 0.65
N CYS A 246 4.40 -29.01 1.27
CA CYS A 246 5.19 -30.24 1.33
C CYS A 246 5.62 -30.50 2.78
N ALA A 247 5.83 -31.78 3.11
CA ALA A 247 6.33 -32.20 4.41
C ALA A 247 7.53 -33.14 4.24
N VAL A 248 8.48 -33.10 5.17
CA VAL A 248 9.64 -34.01 5.16
C VAL A 248 9.35 -35.21 6.06
N SER A 249 9.24 -36.41 5.48
CA SER A 249 9.15 -37.66 6.24
C SER A 249 10.51 -38.11 6.78
N SER A 250 11.16 -37.31 7.62
CA SER A 250 12.29 -37.78 8.42
C SER A 250 12.54 -36.86 9.62
N SER A 251 12.56 -37.44 10.81
CA SER A 251 12.91 -36.78 12.07
C SER A 251 14.30 -36.13 11.99
N PRO A 252 14.49 -34.85 12.37
CA PRO A 252 15.81 -34.25 12.40
C PRO A 252 16.65 -34.91 13.50
N THR A 253 17.58 -35.79 13.10
CA THR A 253 18.60 -36.32 14.02
C THR A 253 19.79 -35.35 13.99
N PRO A 254 20.19 -34.73 15.11
CA PRO A 254 21.33 -33.82 15.14
C PRO A 254 22.61 -34.61 14.89
N SER A 255 23.27 -34.36 13.76
CA SER A 255 24.62 -34.88 13.50
C SER A 255 25.67 -33.92 14.10
N PRO A 256 26.73 -34.42 14.77
CA PRO A 256 27.76 -33.56 15.35
C PRO A 256 28.65 -32.92 14.27
N ILE A 257 28.97 -31.63 14.47
CA ILE A 257 29.87 -30.84 13.62
C ILE A 257 31.32 -31.36 13.75
N PRO A 258 32.09 -31.55 12.66
CA PRO A 258 33.53 -31.74 12.73
C PRO A 258 34.24 -30.41 13.02
N ALA A 259 35.22 -30.44 13.93
CA ALA A 259 35.96 -29.27 14.42
C ALA A 259 36.73 -28.49 13.32
N PRO A 260 36.92 -27.17 13.47
CA PRO A 260 37.59 -26.34 12.48
C PRO A 260 39.09 -26.59 12.50
N THR A 261 39.68 -26.86 11.33
CA THR A 261 41.15 -26.91 11.18
C THR A 261 41.65 -25.56 10.68
N THR A 262 42.64 -25.04 11.38
CA THR A 262 43.26 -23.72 11.23
C THR A 262 44.28 -23.67 10.09
N THR A 263 44.42 -22.47 9.50
CA THR A 263 45.58 -21.91 8.76
C THR A 263 45.95 -22.48 7.38
N SER A 264 45.89 -21.64 6.33
CA SER A 264 47.03 -20.79 5.91
C SER A 264 46.67 -19.94 4.69
N GLN A 265 47.08 -18.67 4.73
CA GLN A 265 47.23 -17.81 3.56
C GLN A 265 48.24 -18.43 2.58
N ALA A 266 48.00 -18.30 1.26
CA ALA A 266 49.02 -17.95 0.26
C ALA A 266 48.46 -17.88 -1.18
N SER A 267 48.79 -16.77 -1.84
CA SER A 267 49.17 -16.61 -3.25
C SER A 267 48.24 -17.04 -4.39
N VAL A 268 47.76 -16.00 -5.09
CA VAL A 268 47.34 -15.98 -6.49
C VAL A 268 48.48 -16.44 -7.42
N PRO A 269 48.18 -17.22 -8.47
CA PRO A 269 48.95 -17.20 -9.72
C PRO A 269 48.12 -16.60 -10.87
N PRO A 270 48.75 -15.84 -11.79
CA PRO A 270 48.13 -15.41 -13.03
C PRO A 270 48.22 -16.54 -14.07
N THR A 271 47.35 -16.57 -15.08
CA THR A 271 47.72 -16.49 -16.51
C THR A 271 46.49 -16.70 -17.40
N SER A 272 46.39 -15.79 -18.36
CA SER A 272 45.56 -15.69 -19.56
C SER A 272 45.42 -17.00 -20.37
N THR A 273 44.37 -17.11 -21.21
CA THR A 273 44.42 -17.38 -22.68
C THR A 273 42.99 -17.55 -23.25
N THR A 274 42.56 -16.54 -24.03
CA THR A 274 41.93 -16.58 -25.37
C THR A 274 40.62 -17.36 -25.67
N GLN A 275 39.61 -16.56 -26.04
CA GLN A 275 38.51 -16.74 -27.03
C GLN A 275 38.08 -18.14 -27.51
N ARG A 276 36.76 -18.37 -27.56
CA ARG A 276 36.04 -18.58 -28.84
C ARG A 276 34.54 -18.27 -28.71
N VAL A 277 34.09 -17.37 -29.58
CA VAL A 277 32.70 -17.07 -29.92
C VAL A 277 32.14 -18.20 -30.77
N THR A 278 30.96 -18.73 -30.44
CA THR A 278 30.09 -19.43 -31.39
C THR A 278 28.61 -19.22 -31.03
N THR A 279 27.93 -18.53 -31.93
CA THR A 279 26.47 -18.38 -32.09
C THR A 279 25.78 -19.74 -32.33
N PRO A 280 24.49 -19.87 -31.99
CA PRO A 280 23.56 -20.59 -32.86
C PRO A 280 22.37 -19.74 -33.30
N ALA A 281 21.97 -19.97 -34.55
CA ALA A 281 20.87 -19.34 -35.29
C ALA A 281 19.50 -20.01 -34.98
N PRO A 282 18.37 -19.45 -35.48
CA PRO A 282 17.03 -19.66 -34.92
C PRO A 282 16.31 -20.91 -35.44
N ILE A 283 15.43 -21.48 -34.61
CA ILE A 283 14.48 -22.54 -35.00
C ILE A 283 13.12 -21.88 -35.28
N GLU A 284 12.70 -21.92 -36.54
CA GLU A 284 11.30 -21.75 -36.95
C GLU A 284 10.52 -23.04 -36.63
N THR A 285 9.34 -22.93 -36.01
CA THR A 285 8.31 -23.98 -36.09
C THR A 285 6.92 -23.38 -36.06
N THR A 286 6.12 -23.88 -37.00
CA THR A 286 4.82 -23.48 -37.53
C THR A 286 3.64 -23.86 -36.62
N LEU A 287 2.61 -23.00 -36.58
CA LEU A 287 1.27 -23.26 -36.03
C LEU A 287 0.52 -24.35 -36.82
N PRO A 288 -0.34 -25.16 -36.16
CA PRO A 288 -1.54 -25.68 -36.77
C PRO A 288 -2.82 -25.14 -36.10
N SER A 289 -3.82 -24.91 -36.95
CA SER A 289 -5.16 -24.40 -36.68
C SER A 289 -6.05 -25.36 -35.88
N SER A 290 -6.94 -24.79 -35.07
CA SER A 290 -7.99 -25.41 -34.25
C SER A 290 -8.97 -26.30 -35.05
N ALA A 291 -9.21 -27.52 -34.56
CA ALA A 291 -10.33 -28.37 -35.00
C ALA A 291 -11.66 -27.95 -34.33
N CYS A 292 -12.80 -28.20 -35.01
CA CYS A 292 -14.15 -27.96 -34.47
C CYS A 292 -14.53 -28.98 -33.39
N ALA A 293 -15.53 -28.67 -32.57
CA ALA A 293 -15.96 -29.55 -31.46
C ALA A 293 -16.93 -30.67 -31.93
N ALA A 294 -16.78 -31.87 -31.38
CA ALA A 294 -17.68 -33.01 -31.62
C ALA A 294 -19.07 -32.80 -30.97
N PRO A 295 -20.12 -33.56 -31.35
CA PRO A 295 -21.44 -33.44 -30.73
C PRO A 295 -21.40 -33.66 -29.22
N GLY A 296 -21.95 -32.71 -28.45
CA GLY A 296 -21.96 -32.75 -26.98
C GLY A 296 -20.71 -32.20 -26.29
N GLU A 297 -19.61 -31.97 -27.00
CA GLU A 297 -18.37 -31.39 -26.46
C GLU A 297 -18.42 -29.86 -26.33
N ASP A 298 -17.57 -29.29 -25.46
CA ASP A 298 -17.56 -27.85 -25.22
C ASP A 298 -17.04 -27.07 -26.43
N CYS A 299 -17.94 -26.36 -27.09
CA CYS A 299 -17.67 -25.67 -28.34
C CYS A 299 -17.36 -24.17 -28.17
N ARG A 300 -17.29 -23.64 -26.94
CA ARG A 300 -17.06 -22.19 -26.69
C ARG A 300 -15.73 -21.67 -27.23
N ASN A 301 -14.68 -22.48 -27.17
CA ASN A 301 -13.36 -22.10 -27.69
C ASN A 301 -13.25 -22.34 -29.20
N ALA A 302 -13.84 -23.43 -29.69
CA ALA A 302 -13.78 -23.81 -31.10
C ALA A 302 -14.69 -22.94 -31.98
N GLY A 303 -15.86 -22.53 -31.48
CA GLY A 303 -16.84 -21.71 -32.20
C GLY A 303 -17.44 -22.39 -33.44
N CYS A 304 -17.27 -23.70 -33.59
CA CYS A 304 -17.78 -24.50 -34.70
C CYS A 304 -17.96 -25.97 -34.28
N CYS A 305 -18.82 -26.70 -35.00
CA CYS A 305 -19.14 -28.10 -34.76
C CYS A 305 -18.67 -29.01 -35.90
N GLU A 306 -18.15 -30.19 -35.60
CA GLU A 306 -17.68 -31.15 -36.60
C GLU A 306 -18.80 -31.65 -37.54
N GLN A 307 -20.02 -31.75 -37.02
CA GLN A 307 -21.18 -32.17 -37.78
C GLN A 307 -21.94 -30.96 -38.30
N ALA A 308 -22.15 -30.88 -39.62
CA ALA A 308 -22.79 -29.74 -40.28
C ALA A 308 -24.24 -29.47 -39.80
N GLU A 309 -24.94 -30.48 -39.28
CA GLU A 309 -26.29 -30.32 -38.72
C GLU A 309 -26.31 -29.92 -37.24
N HIS A 310 -25.15 -29.61 -36.64
CA HIS A 310 -25.04 -29.16 -35.26
C HIS A 310 -24.60 -27.71 -35.21
N THR A 311 -25.18 -26.97 -34.28
CA THR A 311 -24.81 -25.60 -33.99
C THR A 311 -24.28 -25.53 -32.57
N CYS A 312 -23.27 -24.70 -32.34
CA CYS A 312 -22.71 -24.50 -31.01
C CYS A 312 -23.69 -23.65 -30.19
N TYR A 313 -24.44 -24.29 -29.31
CA TYR A 313 -25.42 -23.62 -28.45
C TYR A 313 -24.88 -23.47 -27.04
N GLU A 314 -24.91 -22.27 -26.52
CA GLU A 314 -24.54 -21.94 -25.15
C GLU A 314 -25.59 -22.49 -24.18
N LYS A 315 -25.11 -23.11 -23.11
CA LYS A 315 -25.93 -23.47 -21.96
C LYS A 315 -25.94 -22.33 -20.96
N ASP A 316 -24.75 -21.89 -20.57
CA ASP A 316 -24.49 -20.78 -19.66
C ASP A 316 -23.08 -20.23 -19.93
N ASP A 317 -22.65 -19.25 -19.14
CA ASP A 317 -21.34 -18.60 -19.29
C ASP A 317 -20.17 -19.60 -19.19
N PHE A 318 -20.40 -20.79 -18.63
CA PHE A 318 -19.39 -21.81 -18.34
C PHE A 318 -19.47 -23.05 -19.23
N TRP A 319 -20.45 -23.18 -20.12
CA TRP A 319 -20.57 -24.33 -21.02
C TRP A 319 -21.38 -24.03 -22.30
N ALA A 320 -20.93 -24.51 -23.46
CA ALA A 320 -21.73 -24.59 -24.69
C ALA A 320 -21.50 -25.93 -25.35
N ALA A 321 -22.48 -26.52 -26.03
CA ALA A 321 -22.24 -27.78 -26.73
C ALA A 321 -22.79 -27.77 -28.15
N CYS A 322 -22.14 -28.55 -29.01
CA CYS A 322 -22.63 -28.84 -30.35
C CYS A 322 -23.87 -29.71 -30.27
N ARG A 323 -25.04 -29.14 -30.62
CA ARG A 323 -26.34 -29.82 -30.60
C ARG A 323 -27.12 -29.54 -31.89
N ARG A 324 -27.99 -30.47 -32.29
CA ARG A 324 -28.89 -30.28 -33.44
C ARG A 324 -29.98 -29.25 -33.17
N SER A 325 -30.40 -29.15 -31.91
CA SER A 325 -31.41 -28.19 -31.47
C SER A 325 -31.17 -27.82 -30.01
N CYS A 326 -31.62 -26.64 -29.64
CA CYS A 326 -31.58 -26.14 -28.27
C CYS A 326 -32.84 -25.31 -28.01
N GLU A 327 -33.51 -25.57 -26.89
CA GLU A 327 -34.69 -24.83 -26.44
C GLU A 327 -34.32 -23.96 -25.23
N PRO A 328 -34.42 -22.62 -25.32
CA PRO A 328 -34.06 -21.73 -24.22
C PRO A 328 -34.84 -22.06 -22.93
N GLY A 329 -34.13 -22.16 -21.82
CA GLY A 329 -34.69 -22.52 -20.52
C GLY A 329 -34.83 -24.03 -20.27
N SER A 330 -34.53 -24.88 -21.26
CA SER A 330 -34.56 -26.33 -21.06
C SER A 330 -33.47 -26.78 -20.07
N LEU A 331 -33.81 -27.73 -19.20
CA LEU A 331 -32.84 -28.46 -18.38
C LEU A 331 -32.48 -29.76 -19.08
N ASN A 332 -31.22 -30.17 -19.05
CA ASN A 332 -30.83 -31.49 -19.55
C ASN A 332 -30.86 -32.51 -18.39
N PRO A 333 -31.80 -33.48 -18.36
CA PRO A 333 -31.96 -34.38 -17.23
C PRO A 333 -30.77 -35.33 -17.00
N THR A 334 -29.94 -35.52 -18.03
CA THR A 334 -28.73 -36.35 -17.95
C THR A 334 -27.54 -35.63 -17.32
N ASP A 335 -27.60 -34.30 -17.14
CA ASP A 335 -26.54 -33.59 -16.44
C ASP A 335 -26.58 -33.98 -14.95
N PRO A 336 -25.44 -34.02 -14.24
CA PRO A 336 -25.43 -34.23 -12.79
C PRO A 336 -26.28 -33.18 -12.08
N GLU A 337 -26.89 -33.55 -10.96
CA GLU A 337 -27.96 -32.76 -10.33
C GLU A 337 -27.57 -31.29 -10.07
N ASP A 338 -26.35 -31.05 -9.60
CA ASP A 338 -25.81 -29.71 -9.33
C ASP A 338 -25.59 -28.85 -10.59
N PHE A 339 -25.56 -29.48 -11.77
CA PHE A 339 -25.31 -28.84 -13.05
C PHE A 339 -26.50 -28.93 -14.01
N ARG A 340 -27.70 -29.31 -13.56
CA ARG A 340 -28.93 -29.23 -14.35
C ARG A 340 -29.43 -27.80 -14.45
N THR A 341 -28.62 -26.93 -15.02
CA THR A 341 -28.92 -25.50 -15.23
C THR A 341 -29.62 -25.26 -16.58
N PRO A 342 -30.44 -24.20 -16.69
CA PRO A 342 -31.16 -23.88 -17.92
C PRO A 342 -30.23 -23.48 -19.05
N TRP A 343 -30.52 -23.95 -20.26
CA TRP A 343 -29.75 -23.56 -21.44
C TRP A 343 -30.19 -22.18 -21.96
N THR A 344 -29.24 -21.28 -22.24
CA THR A 344 -29.53 -20.01 -22.93
C THR A 344 -29.81 -20.21 -24.42
N CYS A 345 -29.25 -21.26 -25.00
CA CYS A 345 -29.32 -21.63 -26.42
C CYS A 345 -28.82 -20.55 -27.37
N LYS A 346 -27.92 -19.68 -26.89
CA LYS A 346 -27.27 -18.68 -27.73
C LYS A 346 -26.27 -19.35 -28.67
N VAL A 347 -26.34 -19.04 -29.96
CA VAL A 347 -25.41 -19.61 -30.97
C VAL A 347 -24.05 -18.90 -30.89
N LEU A 348 -22.97 -19.68 -30.91
CA LEU A 348 -21.58 -19.18 -30.90
C LEU A 348 -20.88 -19.56 -32.22
N GLU A 349 -20.56 -18.60 -33.08
CA GLU A 349 -19.86 -18.80 -34.37
C GLU A 349 -18.63 -17.89 -34.55
N LYS A 350 -17.63 -18.34 -35.32
CA LYS A 350 -16.43 -17.57 -35.73
C LYS A 350 -16.10 -17.78 -37.22
N ASN A 351 -16.35 -16.78 -38.09
CA ASN A 351 -15.56 -16.34 -39.29
C ASN A 351 -16.37 -15.38 -40.24
N GLY A 352 -15.75 -14.28 -40.74
CA GLY A 352 -16.31 -13.21 -41.65
C GLY A 352 -15.92 -13.33 -43.15
N ALA A 353 -16.22 -12.47 -44.16
CA ALA A 353 -16.66 -11.04 -44.28
C ALA A 353 -17.14 -10.59 -45.73
N SER A 354 -18.00 -9.52 -45.81
CA SER A 354 -18.18 -8.36 -46.77
C SER A 354 -18.56 -8.48 -48.29
N PRO A 355 -19.10 -7.44 -49.05
CA PRO A 355 -19.86 -6.17 -48.78
C PRO A 355 -21.08 -5.81 -49.73
N GLN A 356 -21.74 -4.63 -49.47
CA GLN A 356 -22.70 -3.76 -50.27
C GLN A 356 -24.23 -4.03 -50.28
N PRO A 357 -25.16 -3.06 -50.59
CA PRO A 357 -25.21 -1.57 -50.48
C PRO A 357 -26.54 -1.02 -49.81
N GLN A 358 -26.67 0.31 -49.62
CA GLN A 358 -27.82 1.04 -49.01
C GLN A 358 -29.14 1.01 -49.82
N PRO A 359 -30.28 1.33 -49.16
CA PRO A 359 -31.13 2.47 -49.61
C PRO A 359 -31.62 3.42 -48.49
N GLN A 360 -31.75 4.72 -48.80
CA GLN A 360 -32.44 5.78 -48.02
C GLN A 360 -33.94 5.91 -48.45
N PRO A 361 -34.73 6.92 -47.98
CA PRO A 361 -35.22 7.26 -46.62
C PRO A 361 -36.76 7.44 -46.60
N GLN A 362 -37.43 7.56 -45.43
CA GLN A 362 -38.78 8.16 -45.30
C GLN A 362 -39.14 8.54 -43.83
N PRO A 363 -40.16 9.39 -43.54
CA PRO A 363 -40.00 10.67 -42.82
C PRO A 363 -40.52 10.72 -41.37
N GLN A 364 -40.08 11.77 -40.64
CA GLN A 364 -40.42 12.12 -39.25
C GLN A 364 -41.90 12.44 -38.97
N PRO A 365 -42.30 12.38 -37.68
CA PRO A 365 -42.92 13.55 -37.04
C PRO A 365 -42.10 14.09 -35.85
N GLN A 366 -42.19 15.41 -35.66
CA GLN A 366 -41.42 16.27 -34.73
C GLN A 366 -42.19 16.53 -33.38
N PRO A 367 -41.64 17.27 -32.39
CA PRO A 367 -41.57 16.87 -30.97
C PRO A 367 -42.51 17.66 -30.02
N GLN A 368 -42.68 17.17 -28.78
CA GLN A 368 -43.28 17.95 -27.69
C GLN A 368 -42.22 18.69 -26.86
N PRO A 369 -42.52 19.91 -26.36
CA PRO A 369 -41.51 20.84 -25.83
C PRO A 369 -41.32 20.68 -24.31
N GLN A 370 -40.06 20.61 -23.87
CA GLN A 370 -39.65 20.87 -22.49
C GLN A 370 -38.42 21.81 -22.46
N PRO A 371 -38.27 22.60 -21.39
CA PRO A 371 -37.84 24.01 -21.47
C PRO A 371 -36.36 24.23 -21.79
N ALA A 372 -36.08 25.42 -22.31
CA ALA A 372 -34.77 25.89 -22.73
C ALA A 372 -33.67 25.75 -21.65
N PRO A 373 -32.42 25.45 -22.05
CA PRO A 373 -31.26 25.62 -21.17
C PRO A 373 -31.08 27.10 -20.83
N SER A 374 -31.01 27.42 -19.55
CA SER A 374 -30.55 28.74 -19.09
C SER A 374 -29.08 28.96 -19.49
N PRO A 375 -28.67 30.21 -19.83
CA PRO A 375 -27.34 30.50 -20.34
C PRO A 375 -26.26 30.51 -19.23
N ASN A 376 -25.05 30.07 -19.64
CA ASN A 376 -23.76 29.91 -18.95
C ASN A 376 -23.49 30.61 -17.60
N PRO A 377 -22.68 29.93 -16.77
CA PRO A 377 -21.43 30.52 -16.26
C PRO A 377 -20.22 29.56 -16.39
N GLY A 378 -19.02 30.06 -16.72
CA GLY A 378 -17.75 29.31 -16.59
C GLY A 378 -16.85 29.91 -15.49
N PRO A 379 -15.73 29.27 -15.08
CA PRO A 379 -15.07 28.08 -15.66
C PRO A 379 -15.01 26.85 -14.71
N SER A 380 -14.81 25.67 -15.32
CA SER A 380 -14.69 24.30 -14.75
C SER A 380 -16.00 23.52 -14.47
N THR A 381 -16.65 23.02 -15.53
CA THR A 381 -17.74 22.02 -15.37
C THR A 381 -17.16 20.63 -15.18
N SER A 382 -16.49 20.38 -14.06
CA SER A 382 -16.16 19.00 -13.67
C SER A 382 -17.46 18.20 -13.51
N PHE A 383 -17.41 16.92 -13.86
CA PHE A 383 -18.53 16.02 -13.62
C PHE A 383 -18.61 15.69 -12.13
N ARG A 384 -19.84 15.53 -11.64
CA ARG A 384 -20.12 15.15 -10.24
C ARG A 384 -21.32 14.23 -10.15
N THR A 385 -21.42 13.45 -9.08
CA THR A 385 -22.54 12.56 -8.82
C THR A 385 -22.98 12.61 -7.36
N SER A 386 -24.28 12.78 -7.12
CA SER A 386 -24.85 12.64 -5.79
C SER A 386 -24.92 11.18 -5.32
N THR A 387 -24.73 10.21 -6.22
CA THR A 387 -24.86 8.79 -5.90
C THR A 387 -23.76 8.26 -4.97
N ALA A 388 -22.64 8.98 -4.83
CA ALA A 388 -21.54 8.62 -3.94
C ALA A 388 -21.86 8.83 -2.45
N GLY A 389 -22.81 9.73 -2.13
CA GLY A 389 -23.25 10.03 -0.77
C GLY A 389 -22.64 11.29 -0.15
N SER A 390 -22.79 11.41 1.17
CA SER A 390 -22.40 12.56 1.99
C SER A 390 -20.95 12.44 2.47
N SER A 391 -20.10 13.41 2.16
CA SER A 391 -18.72 13.45 2.65
C SER A 391 -18.63 13.63 4.16
N LYS A 392 -19.57 14.39 4.75
CA LYS A 392 -19.65 14.56 6.21
C LYS A 392 -19.93 13.23 6.91
N ASP A 393 -20.89 12.46 6.39
CA ASP A 393 -21.24 11.17 6.98
C ASP A 393 -20.07 10.19 6.86
N ARG A 394 -19.34 10.23 5.73
CA ARG A 394 -18.13 9.43 5.54
C ARG A 394 -16.97 9.86 6.43
N LEU A 395 -16.82 11.15 6.73
CA LEU A 395 -15.85 11.62 7.71
C LEU A 395 -16.17 11.06 9.11
N PHE A 396 -17.44 11.08 9.54
CA PHE A 396 -17.81 10.51 10.83
C PHE A 396 -17.60 8.99 10.88
N GLU A 397 -18.00 8.26 9.83
CA GLU A 397 -17.72 6.82 9.72
C GLU A 397 -16.20 6.54 9.73
N PHE A 398 -15.40 7.37 9.06
CA PHE A 398 -13.93 7.26 9.06
C PHE A 398 -13.35 7.47 10.46
N VAL A 399 -13.81 8.52 11.17
CA VAL A 399 -13.34 8.83 12.52
C VAL A 399 -13.70 7.70 13.49
N ASP A 400 -14.93 7.19 13.43
CA ASP A 400 -15.41 6.16 14.34
C ASP A 400 -14.68 4.82 14.15
N GLU A 401 -14.38 4.45 12.90
CA GLU A 401 -13.80 3.14 12.57
C GLU A 401 -12.26 3.13 12.57
N LEU A 402 -11.63 4.22 12.12
CA LEU A 402 -10.19 4.24 11.82
C LEU A 402 -9.38 5.13 12.75
N THR A 403 -9.97 5.78 13.74
CA THR A 403 -9.21 6.69 14.62
C THR A 403 -9.33 6.35 16.09
N ASN A 404 -8.31 6.73 16.85
CA ASN A 404 -8.35 6.76 18.31
C ASN A 404 -7.63 8.00 18.84
N GLN A 405 -7.71 8.22 20.15
CA GLN A 405 -6.92 9.24 20.85
C GLN A 405 -5.92 8.52 21.77
N PRO A 406 -4.78 8.07 21.21
CA PRO A 406 -3.92 7.10 21.89
C PRO A 406 -3.10 7.69 23.03
N VAL A 407 -2.93 9.02 23.06
CA VAL A 407 -2.10 9.72 24.05
C VAL A 407 -2.98 10.24 25.19
N PRO A 408 -2.89 9.67 26.42
CA PRO A 408 -3.73 10.07 27.53
C PRO A 408 -3.59 11.57 27.86
N GLY A 409 -4.72 12.25 28.02
CA GLY A 409 -4.76 13.69 28.33
C GLY A 409 -4.43 14.62 27.13
N SER A 410 -4.15 14.07 25.96
CA SER A 410 -3.98 14.84 24.72
C SER A 410 -5.28 14.87 23.92
N LYS A 411 -5.48 15.94 23.14
CA LYS A 411 -6.51 16.00 22.08
C LYS A 411 -6.06 15.38 20.75
N ALA A 412 -4.80 14.93 20.66
CA ALA A 412 -4.27 14.34 19.43
C ALA A 412 -5.04 13.07 19.04
N ARG A 413 -5.59 13.08 17.84
CA ARG A 413 -6.27 11.94 17.24
C ARG A 413 -5.38 11.31 16.17
N ALA A 414 -5.19 10.01 16.30
CA ALA A 414 -4.35 9.22 15.40
C ALA A 414 -5.22 8.36 14.49
N VAL A 415 -4.85 8.24 13.21
CA VAL A 415 -5.50 7.36 12.26
C VAL A 415 -4.77 6.01 12.23
N GLN A 416 -5.44 4.97 12.70
CA GLN A 416 -4.95 3.60 12.73
C GLN A 416 -4.78 3.04 11.32
N SER A 417 -3.68 2.32 11.12
CA SER A 417 -3.35 1.67 9.86
C SER A 417 -3.20 0.17 10.05
N SER A 418 -3.64 -0.60 9.05
CA SER A 418 -3.54 -2.07 9.06
C SER A 418 -3.47 -2.63 7.64
N GLY A 419 -2.85 -3.80 7.49
CA GLY A 419 -2.65 -4.49 6.22
C GLY A 419 -1.32 -4.16 5.53
N GLY A 420 -0.74 -5.12 4.80
CA GLY A 420 0.55 -4.92 4.11
C GLY A 420 1.69 -4.54 5.07
N ALA A 421 2.48 -3.53 4.70
CA ALA A 421 3.52 -2.96 5.56
C ALA A 421 2.98 -2.01 6.65
N ALA A 422 1.68 -1.66 6.57
CA ALA A 422 1.01 -0.75 7.48
C ALA A 422 0.51 -1.47 8.74
N GLY A 423 0.80 -0.87 9.89
CA GLY A 423 0.47 -1.38 11.22
C GLY A 423 0.90 -0.35 12.25
N GLY A 424 0.03 0.00 13.19
CA GLY A 424 0.24 1.20 14.02
C GLY A 424 -0.23 2.46 13.31
N ILE A 425 0.49 3.57 13.47
CA ILE A 425 0.18 4.84 12.82
C ILE A 425 1.22 5.10 11.73
N VAL A 426 0.79 5.36 10.50
CA VAL A 426 1.68 5.74 9.40
C VAL A 426 1.39 7.16 8.93
N SER A 427 2.38 7.84 8.36
CA SER A 427 2.17 9.20 7.82
C SER A 427 1.08 9.22 6.74
N GLU A 428 0.98 8.16 5.93
CA GLU A 428 -0.11 8.00 4.96
C GLU A 428 -1.50 8.00 5.63
N SER A 429 -1.68 7.29 6.74
CA SER A 429 -2.99 7.19 7.42
C SER A 429 -3.37 8.52 8.06
N GLN A 430 -2.42 9.16 8.74
CA GLN A 430 -2.65 10.47 9.33
C GLN A 430 -2.92 11.54 8.25
N GLY A 431 -2.20 11.46 7.13
CA GLY A 431 -2.40 12.30 5.95
C GLY A 431 -3.81 12.14 5.37
N TYR A 432 -4.32 10.91 5.21
CA TYR A 432 -5.71 10.67 4.78
C TYR A 432 -6.73 11.27 5.75
N GLY A 433 -6.51 11.16 7.06
CA GLY A 433 -7.39 11.79 8.04
C GLY A 433 -7.48 13.30 7.86
N LEU A 434 -6.33 13.97 7.78
CA LEU A 434 -6.24 15.42 7.56
C LEU A 434 -6.84 15.84 6.21
N LEU A 435 -6.56 15.08 5.16
CA LEU A 435 -7.12 15.29 3.83
C LEU A 435 -8.65 15.28 3.86
N VAL A 436 -9.26 14.23 4.43
CA VAL A 436 -10.72 14.09 4.49
C VAL A 436 -11.31 15.17 5.38
N SER A 437 -10.80 15.37 6.60
CA SER A 437 -11.39 16.34 7.53
C SER A 437 -11.25 17.78 7.04
N GLY A 438 -10.07 18.16 6.53
CA GLY A 438 -9.79 19.50 6.03
C GLY A 438 -10.60 19.84 4.78
N THR A 439 -10.75 18.89 3.84
CA THR A 439 -11.58 19.08 2.66
C THR A 439 -13.06 19.22 3.01
N VAL A 440 -13.58 18.35 3.89
CA VAL A 440 -14.97 18.44 4.35
C VAL A 440 -15.22 19.77 5.06
N LEU A 441 -14.33 20.18 5.97
CA LEU A 441 -14.41 21.45 6.67
C LEU A 441 -14.46 22.64 5.69
N ALA A 442 -13.57 22.64 4.69
CA ALA A 442 -13.50 23.68 3.67
C ALA A 442 -14.74 23.73 2.76
N ALA A 443 -15.38 22.58 2.50
CA ALA A 443 -16.61 22.51 1.71
C ALA A 443 -17.86 22.99 2.48
N MET A 444 -17.84 23.00 3.82
CA MET A 444 -19.02 23.27 4.65
C MET A 444 -19.51 24.73 4.58
N GLY A 445 -20.77 24.89 4.16
CA GLY A 445 -21.54 26.13 4.35
C GLY A 445 -22.07 26.28 5.78
N SER A 446 -23.32 26.74 5.92
CA SER A 446 -24.01 26.91 7.21
C SER A 446 -24.55 25.58 7.77
N ASP A 447 -23.66 24.63 8.07
CA ASP A 447 -23.98 23.33 8.65
C ASP A 447 -23.79 23.35 10.18
N SER A 448 -24.71 22.71 10.93
CA SER A 448 -24.70 22.65 12.39
C SER A 448 -23.51 21.89 12.98
N ASP A 449 -22.93 20.96 12.23
CA ASP A 449 -21.78 20.16 12.65
C ASP A 449 -20.43 20.85 12.40
N PHE A 450 -20.42 22.09 11.87
CA PHE A 450 -19.18 22.76 11.50
C PHE A 450 -18.16 22.83 12.64
N ASN A 451 -18.60 23.18 13.86
CA ASN A 451 -17.70 23.25 15.01
C ASN A 451 -17.12 21.88 15.36
N ARG A 452 -17.91 20.81 15.23
CA ARG A 452 -17.46 19.43 15.46
C ARG A 452 -16.42 19.02 14.43
N VAL A 453 -16.65 19.31 13.15
CA VAL A 453 -15.70 19.00 12.06
C VAL A 453 -14.42 19.86 12.18
N SER A 454 -14.56 21.12 12.61
CA SER A 454 -13.43 22.01 12.92
C SER A 454 -12.56 21.45 14.05
N GLU A 455 -13.16 21.02 15.16
CA GLU A 455 -12.43 20.36 16.24
C GLU A 455 -11.77 19.06 15.79
N LEU A 456 -12.48 18.19 15.06
CA LEU A 456 -11.90 16.94 14.54
C LEU A 456 -10.69 17.19 13.63
N THR A 457 -10.75 18.22 12.78
CA THR A 457 -9.63 18.60 11.91
C THR A 457 -8.42 19.03 12.73
N HIS A 458 -8.64 19.82 13.79
CA HIS A 458 -7.58 20.19 14.71
C HIS A 458 -7.01 18.99 15.47
N GLU A 459 -7.86 18.07 15.97
CA GLU A 459 -7.39 16.85 16.64
C GLU A 459 -6.49 15.99 15.74
N LEU A 460 -6.83 15.86 14.46
CA LEU A 460 -6.03 15.15 13.47
C LEU A 460 -4.72 15.89 13.15
N PHE A 461 -4.73 17.22 13.09
CA PHE A 461 -3.50 18.01 13.00
C PHE A 461 -2.60 17.79 14.22
N LEU A 462 -3.15 17.76 15.43
CA LEU A 462 -2.39 17.47 16.64
C LEU A 462 -1.77 16.06 16.61
N GLY A 463 -2.42 15.09 15.96
CA GLY A 463 -1.84 13.78 15.65
C GLY A 463 -0.62 13.88 14.73
N TRP A 464 -0.73 14.61 13.63
CA TRP A 464 0.40 14.89 12.72
C TRP A 464 1.54 15.61 13.43
N ARG A 465 1.22 16.66 14.18
CA ARG A 465 2.17 17.42 15.01
C ARG A 465 2.92 16.50 15.96
N ARG A 466 2.21 15.59 16.63
CA ARG A 466 2.81 14.61 17.54
C ARG A 466 3.80 13.68 16.83
N MET A 467 3.46 13.22 15.63
CA MET A 467 4.36 12.40 14.81
C MET A 467 5.64 13.17 14.46
N CYS A 468 5.54 14.45 14.11
CA CYS A 468 6.68 15.33 13.86
C CYS A 468 7.53 15.56 15.12
N GLU A 469 6.91 15.81 16.27
CA GLU A 469 7.60 15.96 17.56
C GLU A 469 8.45 14.73 17.91
N LEU A 470 7.89 13.53 17.76
CA LEU A 470 8.61 12.28 17.98
C LEU A 470 9.79 12.12 17.01
N SER A 471 9.60 12.54 15.76
CA SER A 471 10.59 12.41 14.67
C SER A 471 11.81 13.31 14.85
N ALA A 472 11.79 14.25 15.79
CA ALA A 472 13.01 14.97 16.19
C ALA A 472 14.05 14.04 16.82
N ALA A 473 13.63 12.87 17.34
CA ALA A 473 14.53 11.86 17.89
C ALA A 473 14.97 10.83 16.84
N GLY A 474 16.28 10.71 16.62
CA GLY A 474 16.89 9.58 15.91
C GLY A 474 17.09 9.73 14.40
N GLY A 475 17.27 10.97 13.92
CA GLY A 475 17.74 11.27 12.56
C GLY A 475 16.66 11.12 11.49
N SER A 476 16.31 12.23 10.83
CA SER A 476 15.18 12.31 9.88
C SER A 476 15.59 12.43 8.41
N CYS A 477 16.89 12.61 8.14
CA CYS A 477 17.43 12.99 6.83
C CYS A 477 16.86 14.32 6.28
N GLN A 478 16.41 15.22 7.17
CA GLN A 478 15.87 16.53 6.84
C GLN A 478 16.75 17.63 7.46
N ASP A 479 17.95 17.85 6.90
CA ASP A 479 18.94 18.74 7.55
C ASP A 479 19.45 19.89 6.65
N ASP A 480 18.96 20.02 5.41
CA ASP A 480 19.53 20.99 4.45
C ASP A 480 19.32 22.47 4.85
N GLU A 481 18.34 22.77 5.72
CA GLU A 481 18.15 24.10 6.34
C GLU A 481 17.77 24.04 7.84
N GLY A 482 17.92 22.87 8.47
CA GLY A 482 17.38 22.60 9.81
C GLY A 482 15.85 22.52 9.85
N PHE A 483 15.32 22.10 11.00
CA PHE A 483 13.89 21.97 11.21
C PHE A 483 13.19 23.33 11.19
N GLN A 484 11.98 23.39 10.60
CA GLN A 484 11.20 24.62 10.48
C GLN A 484 9.96 24.61 11.40
N CYS A 485 9.41 23.43 11.72
CA CYS A 485 8.17 23.31 12.47
C CYS A 485 8.37 23.44 13.99
N GLY A 486 7.33 23.95 14.67
CA GLY A 486 7.37 24.22 16.11
C GLY A 486 8.40 25.27 16.52
N GLY A 487 8.65 26.28 15.67
CA GLY A 487 9.71 27.27 15.86
C GLY A 487 11.11 26.70 15.61
N GLY A 488 11.21 25.78 14.64
CA GLY A 488 12.43 25.07 14.27
C GLY A 488 12.90 23.98 15.24
N ARG A 489 11.99 23.46 16.06
CA ARG A 489 12.28 22.38 17.03
C ARG A 489 12.08 20.99 16.46
N TYR A 490 11.23 20.84 15.45
CA TYR A 490 10.78 19.53 14.96
C TYR A 490 10.81 19.46 13.43
N PRO A 491 11.16 18.29 12.85
CA PRO A 491 11.02 18.10 11.41
C PRO A 491 9.56 18.30 11.02
N CYS A 492 9.32 18.89 9.84
CA CYS A 492 7.95 19.10 9.37
C CYS A 492 7.37 17.86 8.70
N LEU A 493 8.22 16.96 8.21
CA LEU A 493 7.81 15.68 7.64
C LEU A 493 8.03 14.59 8.71
N PRO A 494 6.98 13.95 9.22
CA PRO A 494 7.16 12.91 10.22
C PRO A 494 7.85 11.69 9.61
N HIS A 495 8.46 10.87 10.46
CA HIS A 495 8.78 9.51 10.11
C HIS A 495 7.53 8.76 9.61
N TRP A 496 7.71 7.77 8.74
CA TRP A 496 6.56 7.15 8.08
C TRP A 496 5.77 6.20 8.98
N LYS A 497 6.33 5.73 10.12
CA LYS A 497 5.67 4.72 10.97
C LYS A 497 5.95 4.86 12.47
N PHE A 498 4.90 4.70 13.27
CA PHE A 498 4.90 4.79 14.73
C PHE A 498 4.06 3.68 15.35
N GLY A 499 4.31 3.44 16.64
CA GLY A 499 3.46 2.56 17.45
C GLY A 499 2.03 3.09 17.56
N GLU A 500 1.07 2.19 17.80
CA GLU A 500 -0.37 2.49 17.95
C GLU A 500 -0.68 3.55 19.03
N ASP A 501 0.21 3.69 20.00
CA ASP A 501 0.09 4.61 21.13
C ASP A 501 0.67 6.03 20.86
N LEU A 502 1.29 6.25 19.68
CA LEU A 502 2.04 7.48 19.35
C LEU A 502 3.06 7.88 20.44
N THR A 503 3.78 6.91 20.98
CA THR A 503 4.88 7.17 21.94
C THR A 503 6.27 6.86 21.38
N ARG A 504 6.37 6.05 20.33
CA ARG A 504 7.64 5.61 19.74
C ARG A 504 7.63 5.57 18.21
N ILE A 505 8.82 5.67 17.63
CA ILE A 505 9.06 5.54 16.19
C ILE A 505 9.31 4.06 15.87
N ASP A 506 8.53 3.52 14.93
CA ASP A 506 8.65 2.12 14.47
C ASP A 506 9.29 2.02 13.07
N GLY A 507 9.24 3.08 12.25
CA GLY A 507 9.91 3.16 10.95
C GLY A 507 10.39 4.57 10.66
N ARG A 508 11.63 4.71 10.14
CA ARG A 508 12.32 6.00 9.94
C ARG A 508 12.26 6.47 8.49
N GLY A 509 12.52 7.77 8.30
CA GLY A 509 12.38 8.50 7.03
C GLY A 509 10.94 8.94 6.78
N ALA A 510 10.76 10.07 6.11
CA ALA A 510 9.44 10.55 5.69
C ALA A 510 8.93 9.77 4.46
N ALA A 511 7.60 9.76 4.26
CA ALA A 511 6.95 9.17 3.09
C ALA A 511 6.13 10.26 2.36
N PRO A 512 6.61 10.71 1.18
CA PRO A 512 6.07 11.87 0.48
C PRO A 512 4.59 11.78 0.12
N ASP A 513 4.05 10.59 -0.09
CA ASP A 513 2.63 10.39 -0.36
C ASP A 513 1.75 10.84 0.81
N GLY A 514 2.07 10.42 2.04
CA GLY A 514 1.37 10.89 3.23
C GLY A 514 1.60 12.37 3.52
N ASP A 515 2.79 12.89 3.23
CA ASP A 515 3.14 14.30 3.44
C ASP A 515 2.28 15.23 2.58
N VAL A 516 2.09 14.91 1.30
CA VAL A 516 1.26 15.73 0.39
C VAL A 516 -0.24 15.64 0.70
N ASP A 517 -0.72 14.52 1.26
CA ASP A 517 -2.10 14.38 1.70
C ASP A 517 -2.39 15.24 2.93
N ALA A 518 -1.48 15.22 3.91
CA ALA A 518 -1.56 16.08 5.07
C ALA A 518 -1.52 17.57 4.67
N LEU A 519 -0.60 17.95 3.77
CA LEU A 519 -0.49 19.30 3.22
C LEU A 519 -1.79 19.76 2.56
N LEU A 520 -2.40 18.93 1.71
CA LEU A 520 -3.64 19.26 1.03
C LEU A 520 -4.77 19.55 2.04
N GLY A 521 -4.93 18.68 3.05
CA GLY A 521 -5.94 18.87 4.10
C GLY A 521 -5.73 20.13 4.93
N MET A 522 -4.50 20.39 5.37
CA MET A 522 -4.14 21.59 6.15
C MET A 522 -4.40 22.87 5.34
N LEU A 523 -3.92 22.94 4.10
CA LEU A 523 -4.05 24.12 3.26
C LEU A 523 -5.49 24.39 2.84
N MET A 524 -6.29 23.35 2.57
CA MET A 524 -7.74 23.50 2.33
C MET A 524 -8.44 24.17 3.50
N ALA A 525 -8.20 23.69 4.72
CA ALA A 525 -8.82 24.25 5.92
C ALA A 525 -8.38 25.70 6.17
N VAL A 526 -7.08 25.99 6.06
CA VAL A 526 -6.52 27.34 6.27
C VAL A 526 -7.10 28.33 5.27
N LEU A 527 -6.97 28.06 3.97
CA LEU A 527 -7.40 29.00 2.92
C LEU A 527 -8.92 29.21 2.87
N ALA A 528 -9.72 28.22 3.29
CA ALA A 528 -11.17 28.36 3.33
C ALA A 528 -11.68 29.18 4.53
N LEU A 529 -10.91 29.26 5.61
CA LEU A 529 -11.38 29.83 6.88
C LEU A 529 -10.67 31.14 7.28
N GLU A 530 -9.47 31.39 6.78
CA GLU A 530 -8.72 32.60 7.13
C GLU A 530 -9.45 33.89 6.71
N GLY A 531 -9.44 34.88 7.60
CA GLY A 531 -10.13 36.15 7.40
C GLY A 531 -11.66 36.06 7.41
N THR A 532 -12.23 34.89 7.69
CA THR A 532 -13.69 34.71 7.78
C THR A 532 -14.19 34.91 9.21
N SER A 533 -15.50 35.12 9.37
CA SER A 533 -16.14 35.16 10.70
C SER A 533 -16.14 33.80 11.44
N ARG A 534 -15.66 32.74 10.80
CA ARG A 534 -15.61 31.36 11.32
C ARG A 534 -14.17 30.88 11.55
N GLU A 535 -13.19 31.77 11.43
CA GLU A 535 -11.78 31.47 11.69
C GLU A 535 -11.59 30.94 13.13
N PRO A 536 -11.11 29.70 13.32
CA PRO A 536 -10.89 29.15 14.66
C PRO A 536 -9.51 29.56 15.21
N ASP A 537 -9.39 29.61 16.54
CA ASP A 537 -8.15 30.04 17.22
C ASP A 537 -6.91 29.20 16.87
N TRP A 538 -7.10 27.94 16.45
CA TRP A 538 -6.00 27.03 16.08
C TRP A 538 -5.47 27.25 14.65
N LEU A 539 -6.17 28.03 13.81
CA LEU A 539 -5.90 28.11 12.37
C LEU A 539 -4.51 28.66 12.07
N ASP A 540 -4.04 29.65 12.83
CA ASP A 540 -2.73 30.28 12.63
C ASP A 540 -1.57 29.28 12.82
N GLU A 541 -1.66 28.39 13.82
CA GLU A 541 -0.67 27.34 14.02
C GLU A 541 -0.64 26.39 12.81
N VAL A 542 -1.80 25.95 12.34
CA VAL A 542 -1.91 25.05 11.18
C VAL A 542 -1.36 25.74 9.92
N GLY A 543 -1.64 27.02 9.71
CA GLY A 543 -1.09 27.81 8.61
C GLY A 543 0.43 27.89 8.63
N GLN A 544 1.01 28.21 9.79
CA GLN A 544 2.46 28.23 9.97
C GLN A 544 3.09 26.85 9.69
N TRP A 545 2.50 25.78 10.22
CA TRP A 545 2.98 24.41 9.99
C TRP A 545 2.84 24.00 8.53
N ALA A 546 1.76 24.37 7.84
CA ALA A 546 1.58 24.09 6.43
C ALA A 546 2.65 24.79 5.57
N TYR A 547 2.94 26.08 5.84
CA TYR A 547 4.00 26.83 5.16
C TYR A 547 5.37 26.15 5.35
N ALA A 548 5.71 25.85 6.61
CA ALA A 548 6.96 25.19 6.97
C ALA A 548 7.08 23.79 6.35
N THR A 549 5.97 23.05 6.27
CA THR A 549 5.91 21.72 5.65
C THR A 549 6.08 21.80 4.13
N CYS A 550 5.47 22.77 3.44
CA CYS A 550 5.70 23.00 2.00
C CYS A 550 7.19 23.25 1.73
N LYS A 551 7.81 24.15 2.48
CA LYS A 551 9.24 24.44 2.37
C LYS A 551 10.10 23.20 2.61
N GLN A 552 9.85 22.48 3.71
CA GLN A 552 10.61 21.27 4.06
C GLN A 552 10.43 20.15 3.03
N PHE A 553 9.23 19.97 2.49
CA PHE A 553 8.93 19.00 1.44
C PHE A 553 9.81 19.27 0.21
N TYR A 554 9.83 20.51 -0.28
CA TYR A 554 10.69 20.84 -1.43
C TYR A 554 12.16 20.50 -1.13
N LEU A 555 12.66 20.92 0.03
CA LEU A 555 14.07 20.76 0.36
C LEU A 555 14.49 19.30 0.56
N SER A 556 13.65 18.48 1.21
CA SER A 556 14.08 17.14 1.67
C SER A 556 13.42 15.98 0.93
N ALA A 557 12.24 16.18 0.35
CA ALA A 557 11.49 15.16 -0.38
C ALA A 557 11.67 15.26 -1.90
N THR A 558 12.53 16.15 -2.39
CA THR A 558 12.83 16.27 -3.83
C THR A 558 14.34 16.27 -4.09
N VAL A 559 14.74 15.93 -5.31
CA VAL A 559 16.15 15.88 -5.71
C VAL A 559 16.35 16.32 -7.16
N ALA A 560 17.37 17.15 -7.37
CA ALA A 560 17.75 17.60 -8.71
C ALA A 560 18.32 16.45 -9.54
N SER A 561 18.03 16.45 -10.83
CA SER A 561 18.72 15.62 -11.83
C SER A 561 20.23 15.90 -11.83
N PRO A 562 21.06 14.96 -12.30
CA PRO A 562 22.51 15.18 -12.39
C PRO A 562 22.90 16.42 -13.22
N THR A 563 22.07 16.82 -14.18
CA THR A 563 22.32 18.03 -14.99
C THR A 563 21.67 19.30 -14.42
N GLY A 564 20.87 19.18 -13.35
CA GLY A 564 20.16 20.29 -12.72
C GLY A 564 18.96 20.83 -13.50
N ARG A 565 18.58 20.21 -14.63
CA ARG A 565 17.45 20.69 -15.47
C ARG A 565 16.08 20.27 -14.97
N HIS A 566 16.02 19.15 -14.25
CA HIS A 566 14.79 18.59 -13.69
C HIS A 566 14.91 18.42 -12.18
N GLN A 567 13.78 18.43 -11.49
CA GLN A 567 13.65 18.21 -10.05
C GLN A 567 12.58 17.13 -9.82
N ILE A 568 12.94 15.97 -9.27
CA ILE A 568 12.00 14.85 -9.08
C ILE A 568 11.69 14.66 -7.59
N VAL A 569 10.51 14.13 -7.29
CA VAL A 569 10.18 13.68 -5.92
C VAL A 569 10.98 12.42 -5.59
N LYS A 570 11.35 12.29 -4.32
CA LYS A 570 12.02 11.12 -3.75
C LYS A 570 11.00 10.11 -3.25
N LEU A 571 11.45 8.92 -2.85
CA LEU A 571 10.58 7.91 -2.23
C LEU A 571 10.56 8.02 -0.69
N GLY A 572 11.47 8.82 -0.14
CA GLY A 572 11.47 9.25 1.24
C GLY A 572 12.49 10.36 1.47
N SER A 573 12.47 11.00 2.64
CA SER A 573 13.49 12.01 2.98
C SER A 573 14.92 11.45 2.89
N CYS A 574 15.10 10.15 3.13
CA CYS A 574 16.41 9.50 3.13
C CYS A 574 16.81 8.85 1.80
N TRP A 575 15.90 8.64 0.84
CA TRP A 575 16.16 7.74 -0.29
C TRP A 575 15.18 7.95 -1.47
N GLY A 576 15.48 7.32 -2.61
CA GLY A 576 14.70 7.46 -3.85
C GLY A 576 15.11 8.68 -4.67
N GLY A 577 14.68 8.71 -5.94
CA GLY A 577 15.09 9.75 -6.89
C GLY A 577 15.33 9.19 -8.28
N TRP A 578 16.49 9.44 -8.85
CA TRP A 578 16.77 9.12 -10.26
C TRP A 578 17.30 7.70 -10.47
N GLY A 579 17.06 7.17 -11.67
CA GLY A 579 17.61 5.91 -12.17
C GLY A 579 17.27 4.71 -11.29
N SER A 580 18.31 4.01 -10.83
CA SER A 580 18.16 2.80 -10.01
C SER A 580 17.62 3.05 -8.59
N GLN A 581 17.54 4.31 -8.16
CA GLN A 581 16.92 4.66 -6.88
C GLN A 581 15.39 4.52 -6.90
N GLY A 582 14.80 4.40 -8.09
CA GLY A 582 13.40 4.10 -8.26
C GLY A 582 12.47 5.30 -8.04
N GLN A 583 11.26 5.14 -8.56
CA GLN A 583 10.18 6.11 -8.54
C GLN A 583 8.83 5.40 -8.39
N ASN A 584 7.88 6.14 -7.81
CA ASN A 584 6.49 5.73 -7.65
C ASN A 584 5.61 6.83 -8.26
N PRO A 585 4.87 6.57 -9.35
CA PRO A 585 4.01 7.58 -9.96
C PRO A 585 2.99 8.19 -9.01
N SER A 586 2.57 7.50 -7.94
CA SER A 586 1.56 8.02 -7.00
C SER A 586 2.10 9.01 -5.98
N TYR A 587 3.41 9.17 -5.89
CA TYR A 587 4.06 10.16 -5.01
C TYR A 587 4.11 11.54 -5.67
N HIS A 588 3.85 11.62 -6.98
CA HIS A 588 3.78 12.88 -7.72
C HIS A 588 2.40 13.55 -7.56
N ALA A 589 2.35 14.66 -6.83
CA ALA A 589 1.13 15.43 -6.55
C ALA A 589 1.19 16.87 -7.10
N PRO A 590 1.18 17.07 -8.45
CA PRO A 590 1.36 18.39 -9.06
C PRO A 590 0.39 19.47 -8.55
N GLY A 591 -0.85 19.12 -8.24
CA GLY A 591 -1.83 20.05 -7.67
C GLY A 591 -1.46 20.55 -6.27
N VAL A 592 -0.87 19.69 -5.44
CA VAL A 592 -0.38 20.08 -4.11
C VAL A 592 0.88 20.94 -4.22
N TYR A 593 1.72 20.72 -5.25
CA TYR A 593 2.89 21.55 -5.50
C TYR A 593 2.50 22.97 -5.94
N ARG A 594 1.47 23.12 -6.79
CA ARG A 594 0.90 24.43 -7.12
C ARG A 594 0.31 25.10 -5.89
N LEU A 595 -0.35 24.32 -5.03
CA LEU A 595 -0.89 24.84 -3.77
C LEU A 595 0.22 25.36 -2.85
N CYS A 596 1.32 24.61 -2.68
CA CYS A 596 2.48 25.08 -1.94
C CYS A 596 3.14 26.31 -2.60
N ARG A 597 3.27 26.33 -3.93
CA ARG A 597 3.79 27.48 -4.69
C ARG A 597 3.01 28.76 -4.38
N ASP A 598 1.69 28.70 -4.50
CA ASP A 598 0.84 29.89 -4.34
C ASP A 598 0.67 30.26 -2.87
N TYR A 599 0.58 29.28 -1.97
CA TYR A 599 0.49 29.53 -0.53
C TYR A 599 1.77 30.21 -0.03
N MET A 600 2.94 29.67 -0.39
CA MET A 600 4.21 30.29 0.00
C MET A 600 4.35 31.71 -0.56
N ALA A 601 3.94 31.95 -1.81
CA ALA A 601 3.99 33.28 -2.42
C ALA A 601 3.02 34.30 -1.80
N SER A 602 1.89 33.85 -1.25
CA SER A 602 0.88 34.74 -0.66
C SER A 602 1.02 34.94 0.85
N HIS A 603 1.81 34.10 1.53
CA HIS A 603 1.91 34.06 2.99
C HIS A 603 3.34 34.23 3.53
N ASP A 604 4.31 34.57 2.69
CA ASP A 604 5.70 34.74 3.13
C ASP A 604 5.91 35.95 4.05
N ASP A 605 5.12 37.01 3.91
CA ASP A 605 5.06 38.11 4.87
C ASP A 605 4.67 37.66 6.29
N ARG A 606 3.80 36.63 6.38
CA ARG A 606 3.25 36.15 7.65
C ARG A 606 4.09 35.04 8.26
N TYR A 607 4.52 34.07 7.45
CA TYR A 607 5.15 32.84 7.92
C TYR A 607 6.57 32.63 7.38
N GLY A 608 6.96 33.36 6.35
CA GLY A 608 8.25 33.20 5.71
C GLY A 608 9.41 33.78 6.52
N SER A 609 10.63 33.39 6.18
CA SER A 609 11.84 34.01 6.72
C SER A 609 12.05 35.45 6.20
N SER A 610 11.33 35.83 5.15
CA SER A 610 11.34 37.15 4.50
C SER A 610 10.14 37.29 3.58
N SER A 611 9.70 38.52 3.30
CA SER A 611 8.67 38.92 2.32
C SER A 611 8.95 38.59 0.84
N SER A 612 9.94 37.75 0.57
CA SER A 612 10.34 37.32 -0.78
C SER A 612 10.78 35.85 -0.78
N GLU A 613 10.50 35.12 0.30
CA GLU A 613 10.82 33.69 0.35
C GLU A 613 9.92 32.91 -0.61
N GLY A 614 8.64 33.25 -0.71
CA GLY A 614 7.71 32.63 -1.65
C GLY A 614 8.17 32.80 -3.10
N ASP A 615 8.55 34.02 -3.49
CA ASP A 615 9.07 34.32 -4.83
C ASP A 615 10.32 33.47 -5.20
N ARG A 616 11.20 33.22 -4.23
CA ARG A 616 12.41 32.39 -4.43
C ARG A 616 12.08 30.91 -4.66
N PHE A 617 10.96 30.42 -4.12
CA PHE A 617 10.50 29.04 -4.30
C PHE A 617 9.55 28.88 -5.48
N GLU A 618 9.01 29.96 -6.05
CA GLU A 618 8.06 29.87 -7.17
C GLU A 618 8.64 29.07 -8.36
N SER A 619 9.79 29.49 -8.90
CA SER A 619 10.43 28.80 -10.05
C SER A 619 10.86 27.37 -9.75
N LYS A 620 11.20 27.09 -8.49
CA LYS A 620 11.56 25.78 -7.97
C LYS A 620 10.35 24.83 -8.02
N TRP A 621 9.20 25.29 -7.55
CA TRP A 621 7.94 24.53 -7.64
C TRP A 621 7.51 24.30 -9.09
N GLU A 622 7.61 25.31 -9.96
CA GLU A 622 7.31 25.14 -11.39
C GLU A 622 8.17 24.04 -12.04
N THR A 623 9.45 24.01 -11.71
CA THR A 623 10.38 22.97 -12.20
C THR A 623 9.95 21.57 -11.73
N LEU A 624 9.52 21.43 -10.47
CA LEU A 624 9.03 20.17 -9.92
C LEU A 624 7.70 19.73 -10.57
N ILE A 625 6.78 20.68 -10.81
CA ILE A 625 5.50 20.41 -11.47
C ILE A 625 5.73 19.93 -12.90
N GLU A 626 6.57 20.64 -13.67
CA GLU A 626 6.92 20.25 -15.04
C GLU A 626 7.60 18.88 -15.07
N THR A 627 8.57 18.65 -14.18
CA THR A 627 9.26 17.36 -14.08
C THR A 627 8.30 16.22 -13.71
N SER A 628 7.32 16.50 -12.84
CA SER A 628 6.30 15.51 -12.46
C SER A 628 5.45 15.09 -13.65
N TYR A 629 4.99 16.03 -14.47
CA TYR A 629 4.25 15.69 -15.69
C TYR A 629 5.11 14.95 -16.72
N LYS A 630 6.41 15.29 -16.86
CA LYS A 630 7.33 14.50 -17.69
C LYS A 630 7.51 13.08 -17.16
N MET A 631 7.56 12.90 -15.85
CA MET A 631 7.68 11.58 -15.20
C MET A 631 6.42 10.74 -15.42
N LEU A 632 5.25 11.34 -15.19
CA LEU A 632 3.95 10.71 -15.43
C LEU A 632 3.79 10.33 -16.91
N GLY A 633 4.14 11.23 -17.83
CA GLY A 633 4.12 10.93 -19.27
C GLY A 633 5.10 9.83 -19.68
N ALA A 634 6.27 9.74 -19.04
CA ALA A 634 7.24 8.67 -19.30
C ALA A 634 6.78 7.29 -18.80
N THR A 635 5.90 7.25 -17.80
CA THR A 635 5.42 6.01 -17.16
C THR A 635 4.03 5.57 -17.62
N GLN A 636 3.29 6.45 -18.29
CA GLN A 636 1.92 6.20 -18.72
C GLN A 636 1.83 5.36 -20.00
N CYS A 637 0.94 4.37 -19.99
CA CYS A 637 0.58 3.58 -21.15
C CYS A 637 -0.33 4.36 -22.09
N PRO A 638 0.08 4.59 -23.36
CA PRO A 638 -0.69 5.44 -24.27
C PRO A 638 -2.12 4.93 -24.56
N SER A 639 -2.32 3.61 -24.64
CA SER A 639 -3.61 3.03 -25.02
C SER A 639 -4.61 2.94 -23.87
N THR A 640 -4.14 2.79 -22.64
CA THR A 640 -4.96 2.52 -21.44
C THR A 640 -4.95 3.67 -20.42
N GLY A 641 -3.97 4.57 -20.50
CA GLY A 641 -3.74 5.63 -19.53
C GLY A 641 -3.16 5.16 -18.19
N LEU A 642 -2.93 3.85 -18.01
CA LEU A 642 -2.45 3.28 -16.75
C LEU A 642 -0.95 3.53 -16.55
N VAL A 643 -0.49 3.48 -15.31
CA VAL A 643 0.92 3.61 -14.90
C VAL A 643 1.33 2.39 -14.05
N PRO A 644 2.62 2.02 -13.97
CA PRO A 644 3.08 0.96 -13.07
C PRO A 644 3.11 1.42 -11.60
N ASN A 645 3.08 0.49 -10.64
CA ASN A 645 3.30 0.79 -9.21
C ASN A 645 4.67 1.46 -9.02
N TRP A 646 5.68 0.97 -9.74
CA TRP A 646 7.06 1.40 -9.60
C TRP A 646 7.80 1.41 -10.94
N ALA A 647 8.71 2.36 -11.11
CA ALA A 647 9.57 2.45 -12.28
C ALA A 647 10.96 3.01 -11.93
N GLN A 648 11.92 2.82 -12.82
CA GLN A 648 13.16 3.60 -12.83
C GLN A 648 13.01 4.74 -13.83
N VAL A 649 13.44 5.95 -13.47
CA VAL A 649 13.28 7.15 -14.33
C VAL A 649 14.63 7.81 -14.58
N PHE A 650 14.96 8.03 -15.85
CA PHE A 650 16.23 8.57 -16.31
C PHE A 650 16.01 9.87 -17.06
N GLU A 651 16.96 10.80 -16.90
CA GLU A 651 16.97 12.04 -17.66
C GLU A 651 17.63 11.83 -19.04
N GLU A 652 16.93 12.23 -20.10
CA GLU A 652 17.40 12.19 -21.49
C GLU A 652 17.22 13.56 -22.16
N GLY A 653 18.15 14.46 -21.87
CA GLY A 653 18.08 15.84 -22.36
C GLY A 653 16.91 16.59 -21.72
N GLN A 654 15.90 16.92 -22.52
CA GLN A 654 14.66 17.62 -22.08
C GLN A 654 13.51 16.66 -21.77
N ARG A 655 13.69 15.36 -22.01
CA ARG A 655 12.69 14.31 -21.80
C ARG A 655 13.12 13.41 -20.66
N LEU A 656 12.16 12.67 -20.12
CA LEU A 656 12.40 11.59 -19.18
C LEU A 656 12.07 10.26 -19.85
N ARG A 657 12.86 9.24 -19.58
CA ARG A 657 12.61 7.86 -19.99
C ARG A 657 12.38 7.01 -18.75
N ALA A 658 11.37 6.15 -18.78
CA ALA A 658 11.14 5.18 -17.73
C ALA A 658 11.37 3.75 -18.22
N GLN A 659 11.66 2.85 -17.28
CA GLN A 659 11.76 1.41 -17.50
C GLN A 659 11.34 0.64 -16.25
N THR A 660 10.99 -0.64 -16.42
CA THR A 660 10.73 -1.57 -15.31
C THR A 660 12.02 -1.96 -14.59
N GLY A 661 11.93 -2.82 -13.56
CA GLY A 661 13.09 -3.29 -12.79
C GLY A 661 13.31 -2.57 -11.45
N PHE A 662 12.28 -1.89 -10.95
CA PHE A 662 12.23 -1.39 -9.57
C PHE A 662 10.89 -1.76 -8.93
N SER A 663 10.89 -2.06 -7.64
CA SER A 663 9.69 -2.38 -6.85
C SER A 663 9.91 -2.00 -5.40
N GLY A 664 8.85 -1.55 -4.72
CA GLY A 664 8.87 -1.17 -3.31
C GLY A 664 7.60 -1.63 -2.58
N SER A 665 7.58 -1.46 -1.26
CA SER A 665 6.39 -1.71 -0.40
C SER A 665 5.71 -3.09 -0.55
N GLY A 666 6.44 -4.08 -1.07
CA GLY A 666 5.90 -5.42 -1.31
C GLY A 666 4.99 -5.56 -2.53
N THR A 667 4.89 -4.54 -3.40
CA THR A 667 4.06 -4.60 -4.62
C THR A 667 4.90 -4.83 -5.89
N PRO A 668 4.39 -5.59 -6.88
CA PRO A 668 5.11 -5.78 -8.14
C PRO A 668 5.30 -4.47 -8.88
N GLY A 669 6.49 -4.25 -9.44
CA GLY A 669 6.84 -2.99 -10.10
C GLY A 669 5.98 -2.69 -11.33
N ALA A 670 6.01 -3.60 -12.30
CA ALA A 670 5.33 -3.50 -13.59
C ALA A 670 3.82 -3.85 -13.54
N GLU A 671 3.18 -3.70 -12.38
CA GLU A 671 1.75 -3.94 -12.20
C GLU A 671 1.00 -2.62 -12.07
N PHE A 672 -0.18 -2.49 -12.69
CA PHE A 672 -1.17 -1.51 -12.26
C PHE A 672 -1.85 -2.07 -11.01
N GLY A 673 -1.32 -1.68 -9.85
CA GLY A 673 -1.77 -2.13 -8.54
C GLY A 673 -2.20 -0.97 -7.64
N ALA A 674 -2.21 -1.25 -6.34
CA ALA A 674 -2.64 -0.35 -5.28
C ALA A 674 -1.83 0.96 -5.18
N GLU A 675 -0.53 0.92 -5.53
CA GLU A 675 0.28 2.13 -5.59
C GLU A 675 -0.10 2.95 -6.83
N ALA A 676 -0.11 2.31 -8.00
CA ALA A 676 -0.35 2.94 -9.29
C ALA A 676 -1.71 3.65 -9.39
N SER A 677 -2.76 3.05 -8.82
CA SER A 677 -4.13 3.57 -8.95
C SER A 677 -4.24 5.01 -8.41
N ARG A 678 -3.56 5.30 -7.29
CA ARG A 678 -3.58 6.60 -6.62
C ARG A 678 -3.05 7.74 -7.49
N THR A 679 -2.15 7.45 -8.44
CA THR A 679 -1.63 8.43 -9.39
C THR A 679 -2.75 9.14 -10.15
N ILE A 680 -3.80 8.41 -10.52
CA ILE A 680 -4.95 8.98 -11.24
C ILE A 680 -5.61 10.05 -10.37
N TRP A 681 -5.84 9.75 -9.09
CA TRP A 681 -6.41 10.73 -8.17
C TRP A 681 -5.49 11.91 -7.89
N ARG A 682 -4.17 11.71 -7.80
CA ARG A 682 -3.19 12.83 -7.67
C ARG A 682 -3.32 13.85 -8.79
N VAL A 683 -3.54 13.39 -10.02
CA VAL A 683 -3.72 14.25 -11.19
C VAL A 683 -5.11 14.88 -11.23
N VAL A 684 -6.15 14.17 -10.78
CA VAL A 684 -7.50 14.73 -10.60
C VAL A 684 -7.49 15.90 -9.62
N VAL A 685 -6.71 15.84 -8.54
CA VAL A 685 -6.54 16.96 -7.60
C VAL A 685 -6.02 18.21 -8.34
N ASP A 686 -5.00 18.10 -9.18
CA ASP A 686 -4.51 19.25 -9.96
C ASP A 686 -5.61 19.82 -10.87
N PHE A 687 -6.38 18.94 -11.55
CA PHE A 687 -7.50 19.36 -12.39
C PHE A 687 -8.59 20.12 -11.62
N LEU A 688 -8.96 19.64 -10.43
CA LEU A 688 -10.03 20.25 -9.65
C LEU A 688 -9.60 21.56 -8.97
N LEU A 689 -8.35 21.66 -8.54
CA LEU A 689 -7.84 22.85 -7.84
C LEU A 689 -7.40 23.95 -8.82
N TYR A 690 -6.82 23.57 -9.97
CA TYR A 690 -6.18 24.50 -10.91
C TYR A 690 -6.71 24.34 -12.35
N PRO A 691 -8.03 24.46 -12.59
CA PRO A 691 -8.61 24.17 -13.91
C PRO A 691 -8.07 25.04 -15.05
N SER A 692 -7.49 26.21 -14.76
CA SER A 692 -6.86 27.10 -15.73
C SER A 692 -5.42 26.68 -16.12
N GLU A 693 -4.73 25.92 -15.27
CA GLU A 693 -3.37 25.42 -15.49
C GLU A 693 -3.34 23.90 -15.77
N ALA A 694 -4.49 23.21 -15.60
CA ALA A 694 -4.63 21.76 -15.63
C ALA A 694 -4.66 21.11 -17.03
N GLY A 695 -4.13 21.78 -18.06
CA GLY A 695 -4.01 21.19 -19.41
C GLY A 695 -3.30 19.83 -19.39
N PRO A 696 -2.10 19.72 -18.80
CA PRO A 696 -1.39 18.44 -18.64
C PRO A 696 -2.14 17.40 -17.81
N ALA A 697 -2.95 17.83 -16.83
CA ALA A 697 -3.78 16.93 -16.03
C ALA A 697 -4.86 16.28 -16.89
N ALA A 698 -5.58 17.09 -17.68
CA ALA A 698 -6.62 16.60 -18.58
C ALA A 698 -6.05 15.65 -19.65
N GLU A 699 -4.87 15.97 -20.21
CA GLU A 699 -4.17 15.09 -21.16
C GLU A 699 -3.86 13.72 -20.55
N PHE A 700 -3.38 13.67 -19.30
CA PHE A 700 -3.10 12.42 -18.59
C PHE A 700 -4.38 11.63 -18.26
N LEU A 701 -5.46 12.29 -17.84
CA LEU A 701 -6.69 11.63 -17.37
C LEU A 701 -7.57 11.09 -18.52
N HIS A 702 -7.51 11.73 -19.69
CA HIS A 702 -8.31 11.37 -20.86
C HIS A 702 -8.22 9.89 -21.28
N PRO A 703 -7.03 9.29 -21.49
CA PRO A 703 -6.93 7.87 -21.85
C PRO A 703 -7.48 6.93 -20.77
N VAL A 704 -7.39 7.30 -19.48
CA VAL A 704 -7.97 6.52 -18.36
C VAL A 704 -9.50 6.51 -18.44
N ALA A 705 -10.12 7.67 -18.64
CA ALA A 705 -11.58 7.77 -18.75
C ALA A 705 -12.14 6.98 -19.96
N ARG A 706 -11.47 7.06 -21.12
CA ARG A 706 -11.82 6.24 -22.30
C ARG A 706 -11.64 4.75 -22.07
N HIS A 707 -10.61 4.38 -21.32
CA HIS A 707 -10.41 2.98 -20.98
C HIS A 707 -11.54 2.49 -20.06
N LEU A 708 -11.91 3.25 -19.04
CA LEU A 708 -13.05 2.92 -18.16
C LEU A 708 -14.37 2.78 -18.91
N GLU A 709 -14.64 3.59 -19.93
CA GLU A 709 -15.82 3.45 -20.78
C GLU A 709 -15.97 2.03 -21.35
N LYS A 710 -14.87 1.45 -21.85
CA LYS A 710 -14.83 0.09 -22.40
C LYS A 710 -14.99 -1.00 -21.34
N LYS A 711 -14.76 -0.64 -20.08
CA LYS A 711 -14.76 -1.56 -18.93
C LYS A 711 -16.05 -1.48 -18.13
N GLU A 712 -17.04 -0.74 -18.60
CA GLU A 712 -18.34 -0.62 -17.96
C GLU A 712 -19.42 -1.03 -18.94
N THR A 713 -20.30 -1.94 -18.54
CA THR A 713 -21.46 -2.31 -19.34
C THR A 713 -22.68 -2.48 -18.43
N ALA A 714 -23.70 -1.65 -18.66
CA ALA A 714 -25.01 -1.73 -18.00
C ALA A 714 -24.95 -1.72 -16.45
N GLY A 715 -24.15 -0.84 -15.87
CA GLY A 715 -23.94 -0.68 -14.43
C GLY A 715 -22.92 -1.65 -13.82
N ARG A 716 -22.16 -2.40 -14.64
CA ARG A 716 -21.21 -3.43 -14.18
C ARG A 716 -19.82 -3.16 -14.73
N TRP A 717 -18.85 -3.08 -13.81
CA TRP A 717 -17.43 -2.92 -14.12
C TRP A 717 -16.80 -4.29 -14.40
N ALA A 718 -16.00 -4.36 -15.46
CA ALA A 718 -15.27 -5.54 -15.87
C ALA A 718 -14.25 -5.96 -14.79
N SER A 719 -14.02 -7.26 -14.65
CA SER A 719 -13.10 -7.81 -13.65
C SER A 719 -11.61 -7.60 -13.97
N SER A 720 -11.30 -7.08 -15.16
CA SER A 720 -9.95 -6.77 -15.60
C SER A 720 -9.90 -5.47 -16.40
N LEU A 721 -8.78 -4.76 -16.26
CA LEU A 721 -8.38 -3.67 -17.15
C LEU A 721 -7.53 -4.26 -18.30
N ASP A 722 -7.44 -3.53 -19.41
CA ASP A 722 -6.53 -3.91 -20.50
C ASP A 722 -5.07 -3.63 -20.11
N VAL A 723 -4.18 -4.48 -20.60
CA VAL A 723 -2.73 -4.25 -20.59
C VAL A 723 -2.28 -3.87 -22.00
N ASP A 724 -1.27 -3.00 -22.06
CA ASP A 724 -0.61 -2.63 -23.31
C ASP A 724 0.74 -3.36 -23.37
N GLY A 725 0.86 -4.37 -24.24
CA GLY A 725 2.07 -5.19 -24.34
C GLY A 725 3.33 -4.43 -24.80
N ALA A 726 3.20 -3.16 -25.20
CA ALA A 726 4.33 -2.28 -25.53
C ALA A 726 4.66 -1.27 -24.40
N CYS A 727 3.99 -1.36 -23.25
CA CYS A 727 4.14 -0.43 -22.12
C CYS A 727 4.84 -1.07 -20.90
N LEU A 728 5.09 -0.27 -19.87
CA LEU A 728 5.64 -0.67 -18.57
C LEU A 728 4.64 -1.39 -17.65
N VAL A 729 3.34 -1.34 -17.95
CA VAL A 729 2.31 -2.08 -17.20
C VAL A 729 2.12 -3.45 -17.86
N GLU A 730 2.73 -4.46 -17.25
CA GLU A 730 2.70 -5.85 -17.73
C GLU A 730 1.52 -6.63 -17.16
N THR A 731 1.02 -6.25 -15.97
CA THR A 731 -0.06 -6.95 -15.27
C THR A 731 -1.03 -5.97 -14.60
N ILE A 732 -2.26 -6.44 -14.35
CA ILE A 732 -3.28 -5.73 -13.58
C ILE A 732 -3.53 -6.53 -12.31
N HIS A 733 -3.58 -5.86 -11.17
CA HIS A 733 -3.92 -6.52 -9.92
C HIS A 733 -5.32 -7.17 -10.01
N PRO A 734 -5.47 -8.47 -9.71
CA PRO A 734 -6.75 -9.15 -9.76
C PRO A 734 -7.79 -8.48 -8.85
N GLY A 735 -9.04 -8.37 -9.32
CA GLY A 735 -10.12 -7.79 -8.52
C GLY A 735 -10.01 -6.28 -8.28
N TRP A 736 -9.28 -5.55 -9.13
CA TRP A 736 -9.14 -4.09 -9.06
C TRP A 736 -10.47 -3.37 -8.82
N GLN A 737 -11.56 -3.84 -9.44
CA GLN A 737 -12.90 -3.24 -9.43
C GLN A 737 -13.64 -3.41 -8.10
N VAL A 738 -13.26 -4.40 -7.29
CA VAL A 738 -13.85 -4.63 -5.95
C VAL A 738 -12.93 -4.16 -4.83
N ASN A 739 -11.66 -3.90 -5.12
CA ASN A 739 -10.72 -3.27 -4.19
C ASN A 739 -10.89 -1.75 -4.25
N MET A 740 -11.53 -1.13 -3.25
CA MET A 740 -11.77 0.32 -3.26
C MET A 740 -10.48 1.14 -3.18
N PHE A 741 -9.38 0.57 -2.68
CA PHE A 741 -8.06 1.20 -2.75
C PHE A 741 -7.56 1.39 -4.20
N MET A 742 -8.11 0.62 -5.14
CA MET A 742 -7.78 0.71 -6.57
C MET A 742 -8.89 1.32 -7.40
N ALA A 743 -10.11 0.79 -7.27
CA ALA A 743 -11.25 1.23 -8.07
C ALA A 743 -11.55 2.72 -7.86
N ALA A 744 -11.59 3.16 -6.60
CA ALA A 744 -12.03 4.49 -6.24
C ALA A 744 -11.11 5.62 -6.77
N PRO A 745 -9.77 5.55 -6.64
CA PRO A 745 -8.90 6.52 -7.31
C PRO A 745 -8.94 6.43 -8.84
N THR A 746 -9.14 5.24 -9.41
CA THR A 746 -9.23 5.07 -10.87
C THR A 746 -10.49 5.76 -11.43
N PHE A 747 -11.63 5.58 -10.76
CA PHE A 747 -12.90 6.23 -11.13
C PHE A 747 -12.85 7.75 -11.01
N ALA A 748 -11.95 8.31 -10.20
CA ALA A 748 -11.80 9.75 -10.08
C ALA A 748 -11.50 10.43 -11.43
N SER A 749 -10.86 9.73 -12.37
CA SER A 749 -10.64 10.26 -13.74
C SER A 749 -11.92 10.72 -14.43
N LEU A 750 -13.08 10.13 -14.09
CA LEU A 750 -14.38 10.45 -14.70
C LEU A 750 -14.91 11.84 -14.31
N VAL A 751 -14.32 12.52 -13.32
CA VAL A 751 -14.69 13.91 -12.99
C VAL A 751 -14.12 14.92 -14.00
N CYS A 752 -13.03 14.57 -14.68
CA CYS A 752 -12.41 15.40 -15.71
C CYS A 752 -13.10 15.15 -17.06
N PRO A 753 -13.68 16.16 -17.72
CA PRO A 753 -14.29 16.00 -19.04
C PRO A 753 -13.30 15.38 -20.05
N SER A 754 -13.72 14.30 -20.71
CA SER A 754 -12.95 13.65 -21.77
C SER A 754 -13.53 14.04 -23.13
N ALA A 755 -12.69 14.56 -24.03
CA ALA A 755 -13.14 15.09 -25.33
C ALA A 755 -13.73 14.02 -26.27
N ASP A 756 -13.38 12.76 -26.06
CA ASP A 756 -13.76 11.62 -26.90
C ASP A 756 -14.90 10.81 -26.29
N LEU A 757 -15.32 11.15 -25.06
CA LEU A 757 -16.38 10.47 -24.35
C LEU A 757 -17.63 11.35 -24.34
N PRO A 758 -18.78 10.89 -24.89
CA PRO A 758 -20.00 11.67 -24.83
C PRO A 758 -20.36 12.01 -23.38
N GLY A 759 -20.60 13.29 -23.06
CA GLY A 759 -20.81 13.73 -21.68
C GLY A 759 -21.92 12.98 -20.93
N ARG A 760 -22.99 12.57 -21.64
CA ARG A 760 -24.03 11.69 -21.07
C ARG A 760 -23.45 10.34 -20.63
N ARG A 761 -22.65 9.70 -21.48
CA ARG A 761 -22.02 8.41 -21.17
C ARG A 761 -21.05 8.56 -20.01
N GLN A 762 -20.25 9.62 -19.99
CA GLN A 762 -19.34 9.91 -18.88
C GLN A 762 -20.07 10.07 -17.55
N GLN A 763 -21.19 10.80 -17.53
CA GLN A 763 -22.03 10.93 -16.33
C GLN A 763 -22.61 9.57 -15.89
N GLU A 764 -23.06 8.73 -16.82
CA GLU A 764 -23.55 7.37 -16.51
C GLU A 764 -22.46 6.49 -15.87
N LEU A 765 -21.21 6.58 -16.36
CA LEU A 765 -20.05 5.92 -15.76
C LEU A 765 -19.79 6.45 -14.34
N LEU A 766 -19.78 7.77 -14.18
CA LEU A 766 -19.55 8.42 -12.88
C LEU A 766 -20.61 8.03 -11.86
N ASP A 767 -21.89 8.00 -12.26
CA ASP A 767 -22.99 7.54 -11.40
C ASP A 767 -22.88 6.05 -11.06
N SER A 768 -22.34 5.23 -11.97
CA SER A 768 -22.07 3.81 -11.71
C SER A 768 -20.96 3.64 -10.66
N ALA A 769 -19.88 4.42 -10.78
CA ALA A 769 -18.80 4.47 -9.80
C ALA A 769 -19.30 4.99 -8.44
N GLY A 770 -20.08 6.07 -8.41
CA GLY A 770 -20.65 6.62 -7.19
C GLY A 770 -21.54 5.62 -6.45
N ARG A 771 -22.40 4.88 -7.15
CA ARG A 771 -23.17 3.76 -6.55
C ARG A 771 -22.29 2.65 -5.98
N LEU A 772 -21.13 2.38 -6.56
CA LEU A 772 -20.20 1.39 -6.02
C LEU A 772 -19.53 1.90 -4.75
N VAL A 773 -19.05 3.15 -4.74
CA VAL A 773 -18.49 3.81 -3.56
C VAL A 773 -19.52 3.84 -2.42
N ALA A 774 -20.75 4.26 -2.70
CA ALA A 774 -21.82 4.36 -1.70
C ALA A 774 -22.20 3.02 -1.06
N ARG A 775 -22.07 1.90 -1.78
CA ARG A 775 -22.39 0.56 -1.25
C ARG A 775 -21.32 0.01 -0.30
N ASN A 776 -20.10 0.55 -0.35
CA ASN A 776 -19.01 0.12 0.52
C ASN A 776 -19.05 0.86 1.87
N ARG A 777 -18.69 0.15 2.94
CA ARG A 777 -18.54 0.68 4.30
C ARG A 777 -17.06 0.88 4.60
N ILE A 778 -16.75 1.80 5.48
CA ILE A 778 -15.39 1.97 6.01
C ILE A 778 -15.23 0.90 7.09
N ARG A 779 -14.35 -0.07 6.86
CA ARG A 779 -14.10 -1.20 7.78
C ARG A 779 -12.63 -1.57 7.94
N ASP A 780 -11.80 -1.03 7.06
CA ASP A 780 -10.37 -1.28 6.98
C ASP A 780 -9.68 -0.01 6.53
N TYR A 781 -8.38 0.05 6.81
CA TYR A 781 -7.58 1.23 6.55
C TYR A 781 -7.54 1.59 5.05
N TYR A 782 -7.08 0.70 4.19
CA TYR A 782 -6.83 1.03 2.78
C TYR A 782 -8.12 1.29 1.99
N SER A 783 -9.00 0.30 1.86
CA SER A 783 -10.23 0.44 1.09
C SER A 783 -11.20 1.41 1.77
N GLY A 784 -11.30 1.38 3.10
CA GLY A 784 -12.16 2.28 3.84
C GLY A 784 -11.76 3.76 3.72
N SER A 785 -10.47 4.10 3.78
CA SER A 785 -10.01 5.48 3.57
C SER A 785 -10.40 5.99 2.17
N TRP A 786 -10.25 5.15 1.16
CA TRP A 786 -10.57 5.51 -0.22
C TRP A 786 -12.06 5.58 -0.53
N VAL A 787 -12.92 4.93 0.25
CA VAL A 787 -14.36 5.20 0.23
C VAL A 787 -14.65 6.65 0.65
N ALA A 788 -14.02 7.15 1.71
CA ALA A 788 -14.19 8.54 2.15
C ALA A 788 -13.62 9.55 1.13
N ILE A 789 -12.37 9.34 0.71
CA ILE A 789 -11.67 10.24 -0.25
C ILE A 789 -12.41 10.29 -1.58
N SER A 790 -12.85 9.14 -2.10
CA SER A 790 -13.58 9.10 -3.37
C SER A 790 -14.97 9.71 -3.23
N THR A 791 -15.66 9.57 -2.09
CA THR A 791 -16.97 10.21 -1.88
C THR A 791 -16.88 11.72 -2.10
N MET A 792 -15.96 12.41 -1.41
CA MET A 792 -15.78 13.86 -1.55
C MET A 792 -15.22 14.29 -2.92
N THR A 793 -14.55 13.38 -3.62
CA THR A 793 -14.06 13.65 -4.97
C THR A 793 -15.20 13.57 -5.99
N LEU A 794 -15.95 12.47 -6.00
CA LEU A 794 -16.98 12.20 -7.02
C LEU A 794 -18.24 13.02 -6.80
N ASN A 795 -18.57 13.40 -5.56
CA ASN A 795 -19.75 14.22 -5.29
C ASN A 795 -19.53 15.73 -5.54
N GLY A 796 -18.27 16.14 -5.73
CA GLY A 796 -17.87 17.50 -6.03
C GLY A 796 -17.48 18.34 -4.81
N ASP A 797 -17.49 17.79 -3.59
CA ASP A 797 -17.11 18.52 -2.38
C ASP A 797 -15.65 18.96 -2.38
N LEU A 798 -14.73 18.18 -2.99
CA LEU A 798 -13.34 18.59 -3.18
C LEU A 798 -13.21 19.82 -4.09
N ALA A 799 -13.98 19.87 -5.18
CA ALA A 799 -14.03 21.04 -6.06
C ALA A 799 -14.66 22.25 -5.35
N GLN A 800 -15.71 22.01 -4.55
CA GLN A 800 -16.37 23.04 -3.75
C GLN A 800 -15.44 23.60 -2.67
N ALA A 801 -14.67 22.75 -1.99
CA ALA A 801 -13.65 23.14 -1.02
C ALA A 801 -12.61 24.07 -1.67
N ALA A 802 -12.09 23.69 -2.85
CA ALA A 802 -11.15 24.51 -3.60
C ALA A 802 -11.75 25.88 -3.98
N ALA A 803 -13.02 25.91 -4.40
CA ALA A 803 -13.73 27.14 -4.73
C ALA A 803 -13.92 28.06 -3.50
N ASN A 804 -14.28 27.49 -2.34
CA ASN A 804 -14.41 28.22 -1.08
C ASN A 804 -13.06 28.79 -0.61
N ALA A 805 -11.99 28.00 -0.77
CA ALA A 805 -10.61 28.39 -0.51
C ALA A 805 -10.00 29.31 -1.58
N LYS A 806 -10.77 29.67 -2.64
CA LYS A 806 -10.33 30.52 -3.77
C LYS A 806 -9.06 30.03 -4.47
N ILE A 807 -8.80 28.72 -4.40
CA ILE A 807 -7.65 28.10 -5.06
C ILE A 807 -7.85 28.18 -6.58
N GLY A 808 -6.78 28.49 -7.33
CA GLY A 808 -6.80 28.57 -8.79
C GLY A 808 -7.59 29.75 -9.39
N GLN A 809 -8.20 30.63 -8.58
CA GLN A 809 -8.99 31.77 -9.06
C GLN A 809 -8.17 33.04 -9.33
N ALA A 810 -6.94 33.12 -8.83
CA ALA A 810 -6.05 34.24 -9.13
C ALA A 810 -5.48 34.09 -10.55
N ALA A 811 -6.14 34.71 -11.53
CA ALA A 811 -5.44 35.12 -12.74
C ALA A 811 -4.31 36.03 -12.28
N ARG A 812 -3.05 35.57 -12.33
CA ARG A 812 -1.89 36.41 -12.00
C ARG A 812 -1.94 37.65 -12.88
N SER A 813 -2.42 38.76 -12.33
CA SER A 813 -2.17 40.09 -12.85
C SER A 813 -0.72 40.43 -12.56
N ARG A 814 0.22 39.80 -13.29
CA ARG A 814 1.59 40.32 -13.35
C ARG A 814 1.60 41.48 -14.33
N PRO A 815 2.08 42.68 -13.95
CA PRO A 815 2.42 43.70 -14.92
C PRO A 815 3.47 43.14 -15.88
N SER A 816 3.30 43.41 -17.17
CA SER A 816 4.20 42.97 -18.24
C SER A 816 5.67 43.13 -17.84
N PRO A 817 6.55 42.16 -18.16
CA PRO A 817 7.98 42.39 -18.05
C PRO A 817 8.33 43.58 -18.95
N VAL A 818 8.91 44.60 -18.34
CA VAL A 818 9.59 45.69 -19.03
C VAL A 818 10.53 45.05 -20.05
N LYS A 819 10.25 45.29 -21.34
CA LYS A 819 11.22 45.04 -22.40
C LYS A 819 12.47 45.86 -22.07
N LEU A 820 13.54 45.19 -21.67
CA LEU A 820 14.87 45.75 -21.87
C LEU A 820 15.42 45.16 -23.16
N ILE A 821 15.31 45.99 -24.20
CA ILE A 821 16.11 45.91 -25.41
C ILE A 821 17.54 46.27 -25.00
N SER A 822 18.48 45.34 -25.17
CA SER A 822 19.75 45.53 -25.88
C SER A 822 20.52 44.21 -25.93
#